data_AF-A0A8H9TV95-F1
#
_entry.id   AF-A0A8H9TV95-F1
#
_cell.length_a   1.000
_cell.length_b   1.000
_cell.length_c   1.000
_cell.angle_alpha   90.00
_cell.angle_beta   90.00
_cell.angle_gamma   90.00
#
_symmetry.space_group_name_H-M   'P 1'
#
loop_
_entity.id
_entity.type
_entity.pdbx_description
1 polymer ?
#
loop_
_entity_poly.entity_id
_entity_poly.type
_entity_poly.pdbx_seq_one_letter_code
_entity_poly.pdbx_strand_id
1 'polypeptide(L)'
;MLEYWPSLPNIRQCIRTEAEELSDHTLLAVHEPARILRMNTDGSPLAYETEEQLLKHFLEVQRPLPIIGNTGVGKSHIIRWLDANLRLRPEFKNKQWHIVRIPKSASLREVLELLLEGLEGEIFDEAREDINKVSDKRSPKEIAEWLLMLMGQELRDLHARSSADYEQLKQEAAEASPEQQNALRKKSSELKKINIHAAENALPTLINDAYFKQFLLKEEQCLFRFASRLISGANSDELEEGEQQLKASDLDFQIHLSDLSLPTRSYISRTRLNTHEPGRQEAADILNLVLGKAAQTLFNQLFNFRGRSFSDLFLQIRKALHERGMTLMVLVEDMSLITAIEDVLIDSLEREGTRDGEEVLCPVCSAFATTEGYQGYNRRRQGMRDRAKGEWRIEEVVGERSETRQRIVDFCSRYINAARFGDKSLLEFWKKRTSDTNWVPNWDQHAEAIEGIDAFGYSSLGYALFPFNERAIHALADVHCGDGNKGIKFNPRIILNKILLNILFNYRVMAQEGRFPPPQLDGITAPHGLRTWLSRKTLAEQDRSETVAAIWGYPADNGPALATALPPAVVRCFGLNDLANELASTEKGAINPGNAATVGRKIEPVSAKTVKPNPVPQESVEPVDPLEARVYKMEASVSDWILKDVLLDQDTAKYIRNSLAMIYDQHANADWYGAKFKPDIRSGNFVNINVPNAHGNRLKQVVNFVSEAEYKKRSVWITEVSMALARFGLYMNKKNGPDWTYSKAAEDYLVIQSFADRWVPYALTELLRSKRENQGMILTEHLQLARALGIIKPNATSKEVLNQLLMNKEALIGQHKSAATESIAKVRSDALDKWEEVKSKWLNLYAPNDHALEGDIVQKMVLEALKQPADSRIEQAANRTVREIASTLTEVTYFSDCENSEAFAQLIEDAVSLLEELREEGDYPVNAEVDCSTLQAELSALKEGGTWAMILKLRSITQKEEPLALWQLLCDLDGKLLKRFTDTLQRWQKICKQTFSAITGYNQDKGGHRISECRVQIDRVLMEMMQDLQILKENAGGSDEHA
;
A
#
# COMPACT_ATOMS: atom_id res chain seq x y z
N MET A 1 -9.74 40.96 -29.92
CA MET A 1 -9.10 39.85 -29.16
C MET A 1 -9.30 38.49 -29.80
N LEU A 2 -10.54 38.07 -30.13
CA LEU A 2 -10.79 36.75 -30.75
C LEU A 2 -10.10 36.51 -32.10
N GLU A 3 -9.71 37.56 -32.82
CA GLU A 3 -8.90 37.45 -34.04
C GLU A 3 -7.50 36.85 -33.78
N TYR A 4 -6.91 37.14 -32.62
CA TYR A 4 -5.63 36.55 -32.19
C TYR A 4 -5.79 35.14 -31.62
N TRP A 5 -7.02 34.67 -31.45
CA TRP A 5 -7.31 33.29 -31.05
C TRP A 5 -7.63 32.44 -32.29
N PRO A 6 -6.83 31.42 -32.63
CA PRO A 6 -7.05 30.57 -33.79
C PRO A 6 -8.49 30.04 -33.92
N SER A 7 -9.00 29.92 -35.15
CA SER A 7 -10.33 29.35 -35.40
C SER A 7 -10.34 27.82 -35.11
N LEU A 8 -11.49 27.24 -34.71
CA LEU A 8 -11.58 25.78 -34.49
C LEU A 8 -11.13 24.96 -35.72
N PRO A 9 -11.51 25.33 -36.97
CA PRO A 9 -11.00 24.66 -38.15
C PRO A 9 -9.48 24.72 -38.27
N ASN A 10 -8.87 25.89 -38.05
CA ASN A 10 -7.42 26.03 -38.18
C ASN A 10 -6.67 25.31 -37.05
N ILE A 11 -7.20 25.31 -35.81
CA ILE A 11 -6.63 24.53 -34.70
C ILE A 11 -6.61 23.04 -35.08
N ARG A 12 -7.74 22.51 -35.56
CA ARG A 12 -7.84 21.13 -36.04
C ARG A 12 -7.02 20.84 -37.28
N GLN A 13 -6.45 21.83 -37.98
CA GLN A 13 -5.60 21.58 -39.15
C GLN A 13 -4.12 21.69 -38.79
N CYS A 14 -3.76 22.62 -37.91
CA CYS A 14 -2.37 22.95 -37.61
C CYS A 14 -1.85 22.37 -36.29
N ILE A 15 -2.72 22.03 -35.34
CA ILE A 15 -2.33 21.51 -34.02
C ILE A 15 -2.79 20.05 -33.93
N ARG A 16 -1.96 19.12 -34.41
CA ARG A 16 -2.19 17.67 -34.35
C ARG A 16 -1.15 17.00 -33.46
N THR A 17 -1.62 16.09 -32.62
CA THR A 17 -0.79 15.31 -31.70
C THR A 17 0.10 14.32 -32.43
N GLU A 18 -0.46 13.63 -33.42
CA GLU A 18 0.28 12.74 -34.29
C GLU A 18 0.85 13.54 -35.45
N ALA A 19 2.18 13.49 -35.57
CA ALA A 19 2.88 14.22 -36.61
C ALA A 19 2.27 13.87 -37.98
N GLU A 20 2.01 12.60 -38.27
CA GLU A 20 1.46 12.06 -39.54
C GLU A 20 0.27 12.82 -40.14
N GLU A 21 -0.59 13.40 -39.31
CA GLU A 21 -1.80 14.08 -39.78
C GLU A 21 -1.54 15.47 -40.38
N LEU A 22 -0.37 16.07 -40.14
CA LEU A 22 -0.03 17.39 -40.68
C LEU A 22 0.38 17.27 -42.16
N SER A 23 -0.01 18.24 -42.99
CA SER A 23 0.61 18.39 -44.31
C SER A 23 2.11 18.72 -44.18
N ASP A 24 2.93 18.41 -45.19
CA ASP A 24 4.39 18.60 -45.08
C ASP A 24 4.80 20.07 -44.86
N HIS A 25 4.07 21.01 -45.47
CA HIS A 25 4.34 22.43 -45.28
C HIS A 25 3.90 22.92 -43.89
N THR A 26 2.78 22.42 -43.36
CA THR A 26 2.36 22.73 -41.99
C THR A 26 3.31 22.11 -40.97
N LEU A 27 3.78 20.88 -41.20
CA LEU A 27 4.82 20.23 -40.39
C LEU A 27 6.08 21.11 -40.31
N LEU A 28 6.57 21.60 -41.44
CA LEU A 28 7.77 22.46 -41.49
C LEU A 28 7.53 23.85 -40.89
N ALA A 29 6.30 24.36 -40.90
CA ALA A 29 5.93 25.63 -40.28
C ALA A 29 6.03 25.57 -38.74
N VAL A 30 5.56 24.46 -38.16
CA VAL A 30 5.49 24.25 -36.70
C VAL A 30 6.70 23.51 -36.14
N HIS A 31 7.62 23.09 -37.00
CA HIS A 31 8.79 22.32 -36.62
C HIS A 31 9.70 23.13 -35.69
N GLU A 32 9.95 22.55 -34.51
CA GLU A 32 10.96 23.00 -33.55
C GLU A 32 12.11 21.99 -33.57
N PRO A 33 13.35 22.44 -33.83
CA PRO A 33 14.49 21.55 -33.93
C PRO A 33 14.65 20.62 -32.71
N ALA A 34 14.85 19.34 -32.98
CA ALA A 34 15.21 18.36 -31.97
C ALA A 34 16.63 18.61 -31.46
N ARG A 35 16.83 18.31 -30.17
CA ARG A 35 18.17 18.22 -29.60
C ARG A 35 18.64 16.79 -29.71
N ILE A 36 19.65 16.57 -30.55
CA ILE A 36 20.09 15.23 -30.92
C ILE A 36 21.54 15.03 -30.47
N LEU A 37 21.76 14.02 -29.65
CA LEU A 37 23.07 13.56 -29.23
C LEU A 37 23.53 12.44 -30.17
N ARG A 38 24.68 12.63 -30.82
CA ARG A 38 25.32 11.58 -31.60
C ARG A 38 26.15 10.68 -30.70
N MET A 39 26.02 9.38 -30.89
CA MET A 39 26.76 8.35 -30.16
C MET A 39 27.81 7.70 -31.07
N ASN A 40 28.99 7.41 -30.53
CA ASN A 40 30.04 6.64 -31.21
C ASN A 40 29.70 5.16 -31.32
N THR A 41 30.50 4.39 -32.07
CA THR A 41 30.34 2.93 -32.24
C THR A 41 30.50 2.15 -30.93
N ASP A 42 31.33 2.65 -30.01
CA ASP A 42 31.50 2.11 -28.65
C ASP A 42 30.34 2.47 -27.69
N GLY A 43 29.37 3.26 -28.15
CA GLY A 43 28.24 3.73 -27.37
C GLY A 43 28.55 4.92 -26.45
N SER A 44 29.73 5.54 -26.58
CA SER A 44 30.04 6.80 -25.88
C SER A 44 29.37 8.01 -26.57
N PRO A 45 28.96 9.05 -25.82
CA PRO A 45 28.51 10.31 -26.40
C PRO A 45 29.62 10.97 -27.22
N LEU A 46 29.33 11.35 -28.47
CA LEU A 46 30.27 12.06 -29.34
C LEU A 46 30.08 13.58 -29.20
N ALA A 47 28.92 14.10 -29.62
CA ALA A 47 28.60 15.52 -29.57
C ALA A 47 27.09 15.74 -29.80
N TYR A 48 26.58 16.90 -29.39
CA TYR A 48 25.29 17.37 -29.87
C TYR A 48 25.42 17.84 -31.32
N GLU A 49 24.57 17.31 -32.18
CA GLU A 49 24.55 17.63 -33.61
C GLU A 49 23.14 18.11 -34.03
N THR A 50 23.11 18.85 -35.14
CA THR A 50 21.90 19.41 -35.75
C THR A 50 21.19 18.37 -36.62
N GLU A 51 19.90 18.58 -36.88
CA GLU A 51 19.13 17.75 -37.80
C GLU A 51 19.68 17.80 -39.24
N GLU A 52 20.32 18.89 -39.63
CA GLU A 52 20.99 18.99 -40.93
C GLU A 52 22.20 18.04 -41.02
N GLN A 53 22.94 17.88 -39.92
CA GLN A 53 24.01 16.89 -39.83
C GLN A 53 23.46 15.46 -39.85
N LEU A 54 22.29 15.21 -39.22
CA LEU A 54 21.59 13.94 -39.32
C LEU A 54 21.18 13.63 -40.78
N LEU A 55 20.58 14.60 -41.48
CA LEU A 55 20.18 14.45 -42.88
C LEU A 55 21.40 14.15 -43.77
N LYS A 56 22.50 14.89 -43.57
CA LYS A 56 23.75 14.64 -44.29
C LYS A 56 24.30 13.24 -44.02
N HIS A 57 24.33 12.81 -42.76
CA HIS A 57 24.78 11.47 -42.38
C HIS A 57 23.89 10.38 -42.96
N PHE A 58 22.56 10.57 -42.97
CA PHE A 58 21.60 9.66 -43.61
C PHE A 58 21.86 9.49 -45.12
N LEU A 59 22.22 10.56 -45.82
CA LEU A 59 22.52 10.51 -47.25
C LEU A 59 23.88 9.88 -47.56
N GLU A 60 24.87 10.03 -46.67
CA GLU A 60 26.23 9.47 -46.84
C GLU A 60 26.32 8.00 -46.45
N VAL A 61 25.55 7.58 -45.43
CA VAL A 61 25.60 6.22 -44.88
C VAL A 61 24.52 5.36 -45.52
N GLN A 62 24.94 4.52 -46.48
CA GLN A 62 24.08 3.53 -47.14
C GLN A 62 23.82 2.29 -46.25
N ARG A 63 23.38 2.52 -45.01
CA ARG A 63 23.09 1.50 -43.99
C ARG A 63 21.91 1.94 -43.11
N PRO A 64 21.23 1.01 -42.40
CA PRO A 64 20.18 1.34 -41.44
C PRO A 64 20.66 2.27 -40.33
N LEU A 65 20.09 3.47 -40.26
CA LEU A 65 20.41 4.49 -39.27
C LEU A 65 19.37 4.51 -38.13
N PRO A 66 19.73 4.11 -36.90
CA PRO A 66 18.81 4.15 -35.79
C PRO A 66 18.71 5.55 -35.16
N ILE A 67 17.48 6.03 -34.97
CA ILE A 67 17.12 7.25 -34.26
C ILE A 67 16.36 6.87 -32.99
N ILE A 68 17.01 7.02 -31.85
CA ILE A 68 16.56 6.52 -30.54
C ILE A 68 15.96 7.65 -29.72
N GLY A 69 14.92 7.38 -28.95
CA GLY A 69 14.39 8.33 -27.98
C GLY A 69 13.21 7.78 -27.18
N ASN A 70 12.84 8.45 -26.10
CA ASN A 70 11.68 8.09 -25.30
C ASN A 70 10.36 8.29 -26.06
N THR A 71 9.25 7.82 -25.50
CA THR A 71 7.91 7.98 -26.09
C THR A 71 7.49 9.46 -26.09
N GLY A 72 7.01 9.96 -27.23
CA GLY A 72 6.51 11.34 -27.36
C GLY A 72 7.57 12.42 -27.60
N VAL A 73 8.87 12.10 -27.67
CA VAL A 73 9.96 13.08 -27.87
C VAL A 73 10.11 13.63 -29.29
N GLY A 74 9.28 13.14 -30.23
CA GLY A 74 9.32 13.57 -31.63
C GLY A 74 10.12 12.68 -32.58
N LYS A 75 10.33 11.39 -32.27
CA LYS A 75 11.04 10.46 -33.19
C LYS A 75 10.37 10.35 -34.56
N SER A 76 9.07 10.07 -34.59
CA SER A 76 8.28 10.00 -35.83
C SER A 76 8.24 11.36 -36.53
N HIS A 77 8.26 12.46 -35.77
CA HIS A 77 8.38 13.82 -36.32
C HIS A 77 9.71 14.04 -37.06
N ILE A 78 10.83 13.50 -36.56
CA ILE A 78 12.13 13.53 -37.24
C ILE A 78 12.12 12.73 -38.53
N ILE A 79 11.51 11.53 -38.52
CA ILE A 79 11.38 10.72 -39.73
C ILE A 79 10.54 11.44 -40.79
N ARG A 80 9.43 12.07 -40.39
CA ARG A 80 8.65 12.94 -41.29
C ARG A 80 9.41 14.15 -41.77
N TRP A 81 10.19 14.77 -40.90
CA TRP A 81 11.04 15.89 -41.26
C TRP A 81 12.05 15.47 -42.33
N LEU A 82 12.68 14.29 -42.21
CA LEU A 82 13.54 13.73 -43.26
C LEU A 82 12.76 13.55 -44.58
N ASP A 83 11.60 12.88 -44.56
CA ASP A 83 10.76 12.67 -45.75
C ASP A 83 10.37 13.99 -46.44
N ALA A 84 9.89 14.97 -45.67
CA ALA A 84 9.51 16.29 -46.16
C ALA A 84 10.69 17.02 -46.80
N ASN A 85 11.89 16.97 -46.19
CA ASN A 85 13.08 17.59 -46.78
C ASN A 85 13.52 16.89 -48.07
N LEU A 86 13.50 15.55 -48.12
CA LEU A 86 13.86 14.78 -49.32
C LEU A 86 12.91 15.07 -50.49
N ARG A 87 11.61 15.28 -50.23
CA ARG A 87 10.59 15.54 -51.26
C ARG A 87 10.50 17.00 -51.69
N LEU A 88 10.64 17.93 -50.75
CA LEU A 88 10.29 19.34 -50.98
C LEU A 88 11.49 20.26 -51.27
N ARG A 89 12.71 19.88 -50.87
CA ARG A 89 13.87 20.74 -51.12
C ARG A 89 14.25 20.72 -52.61
N PRO A 90 14.48 21.90 -53.24
CA PRO A 90 14.84 21.97 -54.66
C PRO A 90 16.10 21.17 -55.03
N GLU A 91 17.07 21.10 -54.12
CA GLU A 91 18.34 20.39 -54.29
C GLU A 91 18.19 18.87 -54.50
N PHE A 92 17.10 18.27 -54.01
CA PHE A 92 16.84 16.84 -54.08
C PHE A 92 15.80 16.45 -55.15
N LYS A 93 15.06 17.42 -55.69
CA LYS A 93 13.93 17.18 -56.59
C LYS A 93 14.27 16.38 -57.86
N ASN A 94 15.51 16.48 -58.34
CA ASN A 94 15.98 15.80 -59.56
C ASN A 94 16.72 14.49 -59.29
N LYS A 95 16.78 14.02 -58.03
CA LYS A 95 17.44 12.77 -57.68
C LYS A 95 16.54 11.57 -58.02
N GLN A 96 17.13 10.51 -58.56
CA GLN A 96 16.43 9.26 -58.88
C GLN A 96 16.25 8.41 -57.61
N TRP A 97 15.33 8.80 -56.75
CA TRP A 97 15.08 8.14 -55.46
C TRP A 97 13.69 7.52 -55.41
N HIS A 98 13.63 6.29 -54.91
CA HIS A 98 12.39 5.61 -54.56
C HIS A 98 12.21 5.72 -53.04
N ILE A 99 11.37 6.66 -52.61
CA ILE A 99 11.20 6.99 -51.18
C ILE A 99 9.96 6.30 -50.62
N VAL A 100 10.19 5.35 -49.73
CA VAL A 100 9.16 4.62 -48.99
C VAL A 100 9.16 5.12 -47.55
N ARG A 101 8.10 5.85 -47.16
CA ARG A 101 7.84 6.21 -45.77
C ARG A 101 6.80 5.25 -45.20
N ILE A 102 7.14 4.58 -44.12
CA ILE A 102 6.26 3.67 -43.37
C ILE A 102 5.72 4.46 -42.16
N PRO A 103 4.45 4.91 -42.22
CA PRO A 103 3.86 5.72 -41.15
C PRO A 103 3.56 4.90 -39.90
N LYS A 104 3.42 5.59 -38.76
CA LYS A 104 3.09 4.95 -37.48
C LYS A 104 1.72 4.26 -37.48
N SER A 105 0.76 4.73 -38.27
CA SER A 105 -0.55 4.09 -38.40
C SER A 105 -0.54 2.79 -39.22
N ALA A 106 0.52 2.53 -40.01
CA ALA A 106 0.50 1.47 -41.03
C ALA A 106 0.27 0.06 -40.48
N SER A 107 -0.64 -0.66 -41.14
CA SER A 107 -0.76 -2.11 -41.03
C SER A 107 0.39 -2.81 -41.76
N LEU A 108 0.63 -4.09 -41.44
CA LEU A 108 1.68 -4.84 -42.13
C LEU A 108 1.41 -5.01 -43.63
N ARG A 109 0.13 -5.06 -44.01
CA ARG A 109 -0.32 -5.03 -45.41
C ARG A 109 0.10 -3.73 -46.08
N GLU A 110 -0.23 -2.59 -45.48
CA GLU A 110 0.10 -1.27 -46.02
C GLU A 110 1.62 -1.09 -46.15
N VAL A 111 2.41 -1.61 -45.21
CA VAL A 111 3.88 -1.62 -45.34
C VAL A 111 4.34 -2.34 -46.61
N LEU A 112 3.75 -3.52 -46.91
CA LEU A 112 4.10 -4.26 -48.12
C LEU A 112 3.60 -3.54 -49.40
N GLU A 113 2.43 -2.93 -49.36
CA GLU A 113 1.88 -2.15 -50.47
C GLU A 113 2.76 -0.92 -50.77
N LEU A 114 3.18 -0.18 -49.73
CA LEU A 114 4.10 0.97 -49.83
C LEU A 114 5.46 0.58 -50.40
N LEU A 115 5.99 -0.59 -50.02
CA LEU A 115 7.25 -1.10 -50.58
C LEU A 115 7.15 -1.50 -52.06
N LEU A 116 5.94 -1.82 -52.53
CA LEU A 116 5.67 -2.23 -53.91
C LEU A 116 5.15 -1.08 -54.78
N GLU A 117 4.91 0.10 -54.23
CA GLU A 117 4.35 1.23 -54.95
C GLU A 117 5.24 1.62 -56.16
N GLY A 118 4.68 1.82 -57.34
CA GLY A 118 5.44 2.21 -58.55
C GLY A 118 6.38 1.14 -59.14
N LEU A 119 6.37 -0.09 -58.63
CA LEU A 119 7.09 -1.23 -59.22
C LEU A 119 6.16 -2.04 -60.14
N GLU A 120 6.61 -2.39 -61.34
CA GLU A 120 5.80 -3.11 -62.33
C GLU A 120 6.51 -4.41 -62.72
N GLY A 121 5.74 -5.46 -62.97
CA GLY A 121 6.25 -6.77 -63.38
C GLY A 121 5.50 -7.93 -62.70
N GLU A 122 5.49 -9.09 -63.36
CA GLU A 122 4.73 -10.28 -62.94
C GLU A 122 4.97 -10.66 -61.48
N ILE A 123 6.23 -10.59 -61.01
CA ILE A 123 6.60 -10.91 -59.62
C ILE A 123 5.94 -9.95 -58.61
N PHE A 124 5.85 -8.66 -58.94
CA PHE A 124 5.27 -7.66 -58.04
C PHE A 124 3.74 -7.71 -58.07
N ASP A 125 3.15 -8.03 -59.22
CA ASP A 125 1.70 -8.23 -59.36
C ASP A 125 1.24 -9.49 -58.61
N GLU A 126 1.99 -10.58 -58.69
CA GLU A 126 1.79 -11.77 -57.85
C GLU A 126 1.87 -11.45 -56.36
N ALA A 127 2.88 -10.67 -55.94
CA ALA A 127 3.03 -10.27 -54.55
C ALA A 127 1.83 -9.44 -54.05
N ARG A 128 1.30 -8.53 -54.88
CA ARG A 128 0.08 -7.75 -54.57
C ARG A 128 -1.15 -8.64 -54.43
N GLU A 129 -1.32 -9.63 -55.30
CA GLU A 129 -2.42 -10.59 -55.18
C GLU A 129 -2.37 -11.39 -53.87
N ASP A 130 -1.17 -11.84 -53.49
CA ASP A 130 -0.99 -12.63 -52.27
C ASP A 130 -1.24 -11.78 -51.02
N ILE A 131 -0.83 -10.50 -51.01
CA ILE A 131 -1.14 -9.54 -49.94
C ILE A 131 -2.66 -9.35 -49.79
N ASN A 132 -3.38 -9.15 -50.89
CA ASN A 132 -4.83 -8.94 -50.88
C ASN A 132 -5.62 -10.17 -50.37
N LYS A 133 -5.17 -11.40 -50.67
CA LYS A 133 -5.87 -12.64 -50.29
C LYS A 133 -5.86 -12.94 -48.78
N VAL A 134 -4.87 -12.45 -48.05
CA VAL A 134 -4.63 -12.78 -46.63
C VAL A 134 -5.50 -11.92 -45.70
N SER A 135 -5.73 -10.66 -46.07
CA SER A 135 -6.44 -9.67 -45.26
C SER A 135 -7.95 -9.87 -45.20
N ASP A 136 -8.56 -10.43 -46.24
CA ASP A 136 -10.04 -10.48 -46.36
C ASP A 136 -10.68 -11.65 -45.59
N LYS A 137 -9.90 -12.48 -44.89
CA LYS A 137 -10.39 -13.79 -44.39
C LYS A 137 -10.30 -14.04 -42.89
N ARG A 138 -9.69 -13.16 -42.09
CA ARG A 138 -9.47 -13.42 -40.65
C ARG A 138 -9.76 -12.22 -39.77
N SER A 139 -10.44 -12.47 -38.66
CA SER A 139 -10.71 -11.48 -37.62
C SER A 139 -9.47 -11.24 -36.73
N PRO A 140 -9.34 -10.05 -36.10
CA PRO A 140 -8.27 -9.76 -35.13
C PRO A 140 -8.17 -10.82 -34.01
N LYS A 141 -9.32 -11.35 -33.57
CA LYS A 141 -9.38 -12.38 -32.53
C LYS A 141 -8.71 -13.68 -32.98
N GLU A 142 -8.98 -14.17 -34.18
CA GLU A 142 -8.36 -15.40 -34.71
C GLU A 142 -6.84 -15.27 -34.82
N ILE A 143 -6.37 -14.07 -35.12
CA ILE A 143 -4.95 -13.77 -35.29
C ILE A 143 -4.26 -13.66 -33.93
N ALA A 144 -4.91 -13.03 -32.94
CA ALA A 144 -4.45 -13.04 -31.55
C ALA A 144 -4.40 -14.46 -30.96
N GLU A 145 -5.39 -15.31 -31.27
CA GLU A 145 -5.41 -16.71 -30.86
C GLU A 145 -4.25 -17.52 -31.46
N TRP A 146 -3.96 -17.31 -32.74
CA TRP A 146 -2.84 -17.95 -33.41
C TRP A 146 -1.50 -17.45 -32.85
N LEU A 147 -1.39 -16.14 -32.60
CA LEU A 147 -0.20 -15.55 -31.99
C LEU A 147 0.06 -16.14 -30.60
N LEU A 148 -0.97 -16.28 -29.75
CA LEU A 148 -0.86 -16.93 -28.44
C LEU A 148 -0.36 -18.37 -28.53
N MET A 149 -0.87 -19.14 -29.50
CA MET A 149 -0.41 -20.51 -29.74
C MET A 149 1.09 -20.52 -30.11
N LEU A 150 1.51 -19.64 -31.02
CA LEU A 150 2.90 -19.52 -31.46
C LEU A 150 3.81 -19.04 -30.31
N MET A 151 3.37 -18.07 -29.51
CA MET A 151 4.09 -17.63 -28.30
C MET A 151 4.29 -18.78 -27.31
N GLY A 152 3.29 -19.65 -27.15
CA GLY A 152 3.41 -20.84 -26.31
C GLY A 152 4.48 -21.81 -26.81
N GLN A 153 4.61 -21.96 -28.13
CA GLN A 153 5.69 -22.76 -28.74
C GLN A 153 7.05 -22.08 -28.55
N GLU A 154 7.14 -20.78 -28.81
CA GLU A 154 8.38 -20.00 -28.66
C GLU A 154 8.88 -19.95 -27.22
N LEU A 155 8.00 -19.95 -26.22
CA LEU A 155 8.41 -20.08 -24.81
C LEU A 155 9.04 -21.45 -24.52
N ARG A 156 8.50 -22.54 -25.08
CA ARG A 156 9.09 -23.88 -24.91
C ARG A 156 10.47 -23.97 -25.56
N ASP A 157 10.61 -23.42 -26.76
CA ASP A 157 11.88 -23.33 -27.47
C ASP A 157 12.90 -22.47 -26.70
N LEU A 158 12.46 -21.33 -26.16
CA LEU A 158 13.29 -20.44 -25.35
C LEU A 158 13.79 -21.15 -24.09
N HIS A 159 12.90 -21.86 -23.38
CA HIS A 159 13.27 -22.64 -22.19
C HIS A 159 14.28 -23.73 -22.53
N ALA A 160 14.09 -24.48 -23.62
CA ALA A 160 15.01 -25.55 -24.01
C ALA A 160 16.44 -25.01 -24.27
N ARG A 161 16.56 -23.87 -24.95
CA ARG A 161 17.86 -23.23 -25.24
C ARG A 161 18.49 -22.64 -23.98
N SER A 162 17.71 -21.87 -23.21
CA SER A 162 18.20 -21.20 -22.00
C SER A 162 18.52 -22.15 -20.85
N SER A 163 17.88 -23.32 -20.77
CA SER A 163 18.22 -24.34 -19.77
C SER A 163 19.62 -24.90 -20.00
N ALA A 164 19.98 -25.19 -21.25
CA ALA A 164 21.33 -25.65 -21.61
C ALA A 164 22.39 -24.59 -21.31
N ASP A 165 22.15 -23.34 -21.73
CA ASP A 165 23.04 -22.21 -21.46
C ASP A 165 23.21 -21.95 -19.96
N TYR A 166 22.13 -22.09 -19.17
CA TYR A 166 22.15 -21.89 -17.73
C TYR A 166 22.96 -22.97 -16.99
N GLU A 167 22.85 -24.22 -17.41
CA GLU A 167 23.65 -25.33 -16.85
C GLU A 167 25.14 -25.13 -17.15
N GLN A 168 25.48 -24.75 -18.39
CA GLN A 168 26.85 -24.45 -18.79
C GLN A 168 27.41 -23.25 -18.00
N LEU A 169 26.64 -22.16 -17.87
CA LEU A 169 27.04 -20.99 -17.07
C LEU A 169 27.22 -21.29 -15.59
N LYS A 170 26.46 -22.24 -15.03
CA LYS A 170 26.60 -22.66 -13.64
C LYS A 170 27.91 -23.43 -13.42
N GLN A 171 28.36 -24.20 -14.41
CA GLN A 171 29.67 -24.86 -14.41
C GLN A 171 30.80 -23.83 -14.57
N GLU A 172 30.69 -22.93 -15.55
CA GLU A 172 31.68 -21.85 -15.77
C GLU A 172 31.81 -20.92 -14.55
N ALA A 173 30.70 -20.59 -13.87
CA ALA A 173 30.72 -19.76 -12.67
C ALA A 173 31.34 -20.45 -11.44
N ALA A 174 31.38 -21.78 -11.40
CA ALA A 174 32.04 -22.54 -10.34
C ALA A 174 33.57 -22.49 -10.48
N GLU A 175 34.08 -22.22 -11.69
CA GLU A 175 35.51 -22.21 -12.03
C GLU A 175 36.08 -20.79 -12.22
N ALA A 176 35.24 -19.74 -12.17
CA ALA A 176 35.61 -18.37 -12.50
C ALA A 176 36.23 -17.55 -11.34
N SER A 177 37.11 -16.61 -11.70
CA SER A 177 37.77 -15.68 -10.78
C SER A 177 36.81 -14.62 -10.18
N PRO A 178 37.18 -13.93 -9.07
CA PRO A 178 36.29 -12.99 -8.39
C PRO A 178 35.78 -11.81 -9.26
N GLU A 179 36.57 -11.33 -10.23
CA GLU A 179 36.16 -10.27 -11.15
C GLU A 179 35.22 -10.78 -12.24
N GLN A 180 35.44 -11.99 -12.76
CA GLN A 180 34.57 -12.62 -13.76
C GLN A 180 33.21 -13.02 -13.17
N GLN A 181 33.16 -13.35 -11.88
CA GLN A 181 31.92 -13.70 -11.18
C GLN A 181 30.85 -12.61 -11.25
N ASN A 182 31.20 -11.32 -11.31
CA ASN A 182 30.20 -10.25 -11.29
C ASN A 182 29.44 -10.10 -12.63
N ALA A 183 30.14 -10.27 -13.76
CA ALA A 183 29.51 -10.31 -15.09
C ALA A 183 28.66 -11.58 -15.27
N LEU A 184 29.17 -12.74 -14.81
CA LEU A 184 28.47 -14.02 -14.85
C LEU A 184 27.21 -14.03 -13.97
N ARG A 185 27.21 -13.32 -12.82
CA ARG A 185 26.02 -13.15 -11.97
C ARG A 185 24.85 -12.49 -12.68
N LYS A 186 25.11 -11.45 -13.49
CA LYS A 186 24.05 -10.76 -14.23
C LYS A 186 23.43 -11.68 -15.29
N LYS A 187 24.27 -12.35 -16.09
CA LYS A 187 23.83 -13.31 -17.11
C LYS A 187 23.10 -14.51 -16.49
N SER A 188 23.59 -15.02 -15.36
CA SER A 188 22.96 -16.10 -14.59
C SER A 188 21.59 -15.69 -14.03
N SER A 189 21.45 -14.45 -13.56
CA SER A 189 20.17 -13.90 -13.09
C SER A 189 19.14 -13.82 -14.21
N GLU A 190 19.51 -13.31 -15.39
CA GLU A 190 18.62 -13.22 -16.56
C GLU A 190 18.15 -14.60 -17.04
N LEU A 191 19.07 -15.56 -17.21
CA LEU A 191 18.73 -16.93 -17.60
C LEU A 191 17.87 -17.64 -16.54
N LYS A 192 18.11 -17.37 -15.25
CA LYS A 192 17.27 -17.90 -14.18
C LYS A 192 15.83 -17.42 -14.29
N LYS A 193 15.60 -16.15 -14.64
CA LYS A 193 14.25 -15.61 -14.88
C LYS A 193 13.58 -16.33 -16.04
N ILE A 194 14.28 -16.47 -17.17
CA ILE A 194 13.78 -17.22 -18.33
C ILE A 194 13.39 -18.64 -17.93
N ASN A 195 14.26 -19.36 -17.21
CA ASN A 195 13.97 -20.74 -16.77
C ASN A 195 12.78 -20.85 -15.80
N ILE A 196 12.53 -19.83 -14.96
CA ILE A 196 11.37 -19.83 -14.05
C ILE A 196 10.06 -19.61 -14.81
N HIS A 197 10.06 -18.67 -15.76
CA HIS A 197 8.85 -18.19 -16.43
C HIS A 197 8.53 -18.96 -17.72
N ALA A 198 9.53 -19.40 -18.48
CA ALA A 198 9.34 -20.11 -19.75
C ALA A 198 9.19 -21.64 -19.60
N ALA A 199 9.34 -22.17 -18.38
CA ALA A 199 9.13 -23.59 -18.09
C ALA A 199 7.75 -24.08 -18.55
N GLU A 200 7.64 -25.37 -18.90
CA GLU A 200 6.43 -25.95 -19.49
C GLU A 200 5.16 -25.70 -18.64
N ASN A 201 5.28 -25.81 -17.32
CA ASN A 201 4.22 -25.58 -16.34
C ASN A 201 4.06 -24.11 -15.88
N ALA A 202 4.66 -23.14 -16.58
CA ALA A 202 4.68 -21.72 -16.24
C ALA A 202 3.89 -20.88 -17.28
N LEU A 203 4.52 -19.86 -17.91
CA LEU A 203 3.86 -19.03 -18.92
C LEU A 203 3.23 -19.81 -20.08
N PRO A 204 3.85 -20.86 -20.66
CA PRO A 204 3.22 -21.67 -21.71
C PRO A 204 1.87 -22.25 -21.30
N THR A 205 1.77 -22.69 -20.03
CA THR A 205 0.50 -23.20 -19.49
C THR A 205 -0.47 -22.06 -19.20
N LEU A 206 0.00 -20.96 -18.61
CA LEU A 206 -0.85 -19.80 -18.28
C LEU A 206 -1.54 -19.22 -19.52
N ILE A 207 -0.79 -18.92 -20.58
CA ILE A 207 -1.35 -18.23 -21.76
C ILE A 207 -2.28 -19.13 -22.61
N ASN A 208 -2.18 -20.45 -22.44
CA ASN A 208 -3.03 -21.44 -23.11
C ASN A 208 -4.16 -21.98 -22.20
N ASP A 209 -4.26 -21.52 -20.95
CA ASP A 209 -5.36 -21.88 -20.05
C ASP A 209 -6.69 -21.33 -20.59
N ALA A 210 -7.76 -22.13 -20.56
CA ALA A 210 -9.02 -21.80 -21.23
C ALA A 210 -9.64 -20.48 -20.75
N TYR A 211 -9.58 -20.17 -19.45
CA TYR A 211 -10.14 -18.94 -18.89
C TYR A 211 -9.16 -17.77 -19.00
N PHE A 212 -7.86 -18.03 -18.79
CA PHE A 212 -6.84 -16.98 -18.90
C PHE A 212 -6.67 -16.49 -20.35
N LYS A 213 -6.77 -17.39 -21.32
CA LYS A 213 -6.78 -17.07 -22.75
C LYS A 213 -7.92 -16.10 -23.09
N GLN A 214 -9.12 -16.31 -22.55
CA GLN A 214 -10.24 -15.38 -22.76
C GLN A 214 -9.97 -13.99 -22.20
N PHE A 215 -9.27 -13.90 -21.06
CA PHE A 215 -8.83 -12.62 -20.50
C PHE A 215 -7.88 -11.90 -21.46
N LEU A 216 -6.81 -12.56 -21.94
CA LEU A 216 -5.81 -11.97 -22.86
C LEU A 216 -6.35 -11.58 -24.25
N LEU A 217 -7.49 -12.13 -24.65
CA LEU A 217 -8.12 -11.89 -25.95
C LEU A 217 -9.21 -10.81 -25.94
N LYS A 218 -9.41 -10.12 -24.82
CA LYS A 218 -10.30 -8.96 -24.77
C LYS A 218 -9.75 -7.82 -25.61
N GLU A 219 -10.63 -6.99 -26.18
CA GLU A 219 -10.25 -5.85 -27.05
C GLU A 219 -9.31 -4.85 -26.37
N GLU A 220 -9.43 -4.72 -25.04
CA GLU A 220 -8.61 -3.85 -24.19
C GLU A 220 -7.20 -4.41 -23.92
N GLN A 221 -6.89 -5.65 -24.29
CA GLN A 221 -5.61 -6.28 -23.95
C GLN A 221 -4.57 -6.09 -25.05
N CYS A 222 -3.30 -5.98 -24.64
CA CYS A 222 -2.16 -5.75 -25.53
C CYS A 222 -2.12 -6.70 -26.75
N LEU A 223 -2.36 -8.01 -26.56
CA LEU A 223 -2.28 -8.99 -27.64
C LEU A 223 -3.38 -8.85 -28.69
N PHE A 224 -4.61 -8.54 -28.27
CA PHE A 224 -5.70 -8.29 -29.20
C PHE A 224 -5.42 -7.04 -30.03
N ARG A 225 -5.01 -5.95 -29.37
CA ARG A 225 -4.67 -4.69 -30.05
C ARG A 225 -3.50 -4.86 -31.01
N PHE A 226 -2.47 -5.61 -30.61
CA PHE A 226 -1.36 -5.96 -31.48
C PHE A 226 -1.85 -6.72 -32.73
N ALA A 227 -2.70 -7.73 -32.56
CA ALA A 227 -3.29 -8.47 -33.68
C ALA A 227 -4.20 -7.62 -34.58
N SER A 228 -5.03 -6.76 -33.98
CA SER A 228 -5.88 -5.80 -34.69
C SER A 228 -5.04 -4.89 -35.57
N ARG A 229 -3.97 -4.34 -35.01
CA ARG A 229 -3.06 -3.44 -35.71
C ARG A 229 -2.28 -4.10 -36.83
N LEU A 230 -1.84 -5.35 -36.64
CA LEU A 230 -1.14 -6.10 -37.69
C LEU A 230 -1.98 -6.21 -38.98
N ILE A 231 -3.31 -6.29 -38.86
CA ILE A 231 -4.23 -6.49 -39.99
C ILE A 231 -4.83 -5.17 -40.48
N SER A 232 -5.33 -4.36 -39.54
CA SER A 232 -6.18 -3.19 -39.81
C SER A 232 -5.46 -1.85 -39.68
N GLY A 233 -4.21 -1.84 -39.20
CA GLY A 233 -3.48 -0.61 -38.87
C GLY A 233 -3.91 -0.05 -37.52
N ALA A 234 -3.31 1.07 -37.10
CA ALA A 234 -3.65 1.72 -35.83
C ALA A 234 -4.61 2.90 -36.02
N ASN A 235 -5.63 2.94 -35.18
CA ASN A 235 -6.51 4.09 -35.05
C ASN A 235 -5.89 5.18 -34.17
N SER A 236 -6.43 6.41 -34.20
CA SER A 236 -5.94 7.55 -33.42
C SER A 236 -5.74 7.23 -31.93
N ASP A 237 -6.70 6.52 -31.33
CA ASP A 237 -6.72 6.23 -29.89
C ASP A 237 -5.66 5.16 -29.52
N GLU A 238 -5.35 4.23 -30.43
CA GLU A 238 -4.32 3.19 -30.23
C GLU A 238 -2.88 3.76 -30.36
N LEU A 239 -2.72 4.92 -30.99
CA LEU A 239 -1.44 5.62 -31.12
C LEU A 239 -1.06 6.40 -29.84
N GLU A 240 -2.03 6.65 -28.95
CA GLU A 240 -1.87 7.37 -27.69
C GLU A 240 -1.15 6.55 -26.61
N GLU A 241 -1.46 5.26 -26.48
CA GLU A 241 -0.95 4.39 -25.39
C GLU A 241 0.51 3.93 -25.55
N GLY A 242 1.12 4.21 -26.71
CA GLY A 242 2.57 4.35 -26.87
C GLY A 242 3.43 3.09 -26.85
N GLU A 243 2.98 1.94 -26.35
CA GLU A 243 3.85 0.76 -26.20
C GLU A 243 3.13 -0.53 -26.60
N GLN A 244 3.56 -1.15 -27.69
CA GLN A 244 3.11 -2.47 -28.17
C GLN A 244 3.79 -3.63 -27.44
N GLN A 245 4.03 -3.43 -26.15
CA GLN A 245 4.69 -4.40 -25.29
C GLN A 245 3.78 -4.66 -24.10
N LEU A 246 3.70 -5.93 -23.69
CA LEU A 246 3.02 -6.31 -22.48
C LEU A 246 3.68 -5.61 -21.28
N LYS A 247 2.87 -5.08 -20.39
CA LYS A 247 3.26 -4.45 -19.13
C LYS A 247 2.75 -5.26 -17.95
N ALA A 248 3.22 -4.91 -16.76
CA ALA A 248 2.66 -5.46 -15.52
C ALA A 248 1.13 -5.27 -15.40
N SER A 249 0.56 -4.20 -15.98
CA SER A 249 -0.88 -3.93 -15.99
C SER A 249 -1.67 -4.88 -16.90
N ASP A 250 -1.10 -5.34 -18.01
CA ASP A 250 -1.75 -6.32 -18.91
C ASP A 250 -1.87 -7.71 -18.26
N LEU A 251 -1.10 -7.94 -17.19
CA LEU A 251 -1.17 -9.14 -16.37
C LEU A 251 -1.85 -8.89 -15.01
N ASP A 252 -2.59 -7.79 -14.86
CA ASP A 252 -3.39 -7.51 -13.66
C ASP A 252 -4.84 -7.99 -13.87
N PHE A 253 -5.08 -9.25 -13.50
CA PHE A 253 -6.34 -9.95 -13.78
C PHE A 253 -7.17 -10.21 -12.51
N GLN A 254 -8.49 -10.11 -12.66
CA GLN A 254 -9.47 -10.48 -11.63
C GLN A 254 -10.19 -11.79 -12.02
N ILE A 255 -9.44 -12.89 -12.09
CA ILE A 255 -9.98 -14.22 -12.40
C ILE A 255 -10.03 -15.04 -11.10
N HIS A 256 -11.15 -15.73 -10.85
CA HIS A 256 -11.21 -16.66 -9.74
C HIS A 256 -10.23 -17.82 -9.97
N LEU A 257 -9.26 -17.97 -9.06
CA LEU A 257 -8.20 -18.98 -9.22
C LEU A 257 -8.75 -20.41 -9.34
N SER A 258 -9.93 -20.69 -8.79
CA SER A 258 -10.61 -21.99 -8.90
C SER A 258 -10.92 -22.41 -10.33
N ASP A 259 -11.11 -21.44 -11.23
CA ASP A 259 -11.51 -21.69 -12.62
C ASP A 259 -10.30 -22.07 -13.48
N LEU A 260 -9.09 -21.78 -13.00
CA LEU A 260 -7.83 -22.08 -13.68
C LEU A 260 -7.37 -23.52 -13.41
N SER A 261 -6.67 -24.09 -14.37
CA SER A 261 -6.05 -25.41 -14.22
C SER A 261 -5.05 -25.44 -13.04
N LEU A 262 -4.82 -26.63 -12.48
CA LEU A 262 -3.92 -26.79 -11.33
C LEU A 262 -2.49 -26.27 -11.62
N PRO A 263 -1.86 -26.58 -12.77
CA PRO A 263 -0.53 -26.04 -13.08
C PRO A 263 -0.52 -24.51 -13.16
N THR A 264 -1.54 -23.90 -13.79
CA THR A 264 -1.70 -22.44 -13.86
C THR A 264 -1.79 -21.80 -12.48
N ARG A 265 -2.62 -22.37 -11.58
CA ARG A 265 -2.73 -21.91 -10.18
C ARG A 265 -1.42 -21.99 -9.43
N SER A 266 -0.71 -23.11 -9.56
CA SER A 266 0.59 -23.33 -8.91
C SER A 266 1.62 -22.31 -9.39
N TYR A 267 1.65 -22.00 -10.70
CA TYR A 267 2.51 -20.97 -11.25
C TYR A 267 2.18 -19.58 -10.69
N ILE A 268 0.92 -19.14 -10.78
CA ILE A 268 0.47 -17.82 -10.28
C ILE A 268 0.80 -17.64 -8.80
N SER A 269 0.57 -18.67 -7.97
CA SER A 269 0.85 -18.62 -6.53
C SER A 269 2.36 -18.52 -6.25
N ARG A 270 3.18 -19.31 -6.96
CA ARG A 270 4.64 -19.34 -6.79
C ARG A 270 5.29 -18.01 -7.19
N THR A 271 4.85 -17.38 -8.29
CA THR A 271 5.40 -16.12 -8.80
C THR A 271 4.65 -14.88 -8.30
N ARG A 272 3.55 -15.07 -7.55
CA ARG A 272 2.73 -14.00 -6.96
C ARG A 272 2.20 -12.99 -7.99
N LEU A 273 1.87 -13.45 -9.20
CA LEU A 273 1.43 -12.56 -10.30
C LEU A 273 0.21 -11.71 -9.92
N ASN A 274 -0.68 -12.21 -9.06
CA ASN A 274 -1.87 -11.46 -8.64
C ASN A 274 -1.62 -10.42 -7.53
N THR A 275 -0.44 -10.42 -6.89
CA THR A 275 -0.18 -9.57 -5.71
C THR A 275 1.14 -8.80 -5.76
N HIS A 276 2.04 -9.11 -6.69
CA HIS A 276 3.38 -8.53 -6.77
C HIS A 276 3.68 -7.97 -8.16
N GLU A 277 3.59 -6.65 -8.30
CA GLU A 277 3.82 -5.93 -9.56
C GLU A 277 5.20 -6.20 -10.21
N PRO A 278 6.34 -6.23 -9.49
CA PRO A 278 7.62 -6.58 -10.10
C PRO A 278 7.63 -7.99 -10.71
N GLY A 279 6.94 -8.95 -10.09
CA GLY A 279 6.82 -10.30 -10.63
C GLY A 279 5.96 -10.37 -11.89
N ARG A 280 4.95 -9.50 -12.01
CA ARG A 280 4.19 -9.31 -13.25
C ARG A 280 5.05 -8.68 -14.34
N GLN A 281 5.84 -7.67 -14.01
CA GLN A 281 6.74 -7.06 -14.99
C GLN A 281 7.75 -8.07 -15.54
N GLU A 282 8.34 -8.91 -14.69
CA GLU A 282 9.24 -9.98 -15.15
C GLU A 282 8.54 -10.96 -16.10
N ALA A 283 7.31 -11.37 -15.79
CA ALA A 283 6.53 -12.22 -16.69
C ALA A 283 6.21 -11.54 -18.02
N ALA A 284 5.86 -10.25 -17.99
CA ALA A 284 5.58 -9.46 -19.19
C ALA A 284 6.83 -9.30 -20.06
N ASP A 285 8.00 -9.06 -19.47
CA ASP A 285 9.29 -8.98 -20.18
C ASP A 285 9.60 -10.29 -20.92
N ILE A 286 9.35 -11.45 -20.31
CA ILE A 286 9.54 -12.75 -20.96
C ILE A 286 8.53 -12.99 -22.09
N LEU A 287 7.27 -12.57 -21.93
CA LEU A 287 6.29 -12.65 -23.01
C LEU A 287 6.68 -11.74 -24.19
N ASN A 288 7.18 -10.53 -23.92
CA ASN A 288 7.69 -9.62 -24.95
C ASN A 288 8.89 -10.19 -25.70
N LEU A 289 9.75 -10.96 -25.02
CA LEU A 289 10.91 -11.60 -25.65
C LEU A 289 10.50 -12.62 -26.73
N VAL A 290 9.39 -13.35 -26.52
CA VAL A 290 8.87 -14.33 -27.50
C VAL A 290 7.90 -13.74 -28.51
N LEU A 291 7.26 -12.61 -28.19
CA LEU A 291 6.24 -11.96 -29.02
C LEU A 291 6.76 -11.68 -30.43
N GLY A 292 7.96 -11.10 -30.55
CA GLY A 292 8.53 -10.74 -31.86
C GLY A 292 8.76 -11.95 -32.77
N LYS A 293 9.31 -13.04 -32.22
CA LYS A 293 9.54 -14.27 -32.98
C LYS A 293 8.23 -14.99 -33.33
N ALA A 294 7.25 -14.99 -32.42
CA ALA A 294 5.92 -15.51 -32.71
C ALA A 294 5.22 -14.71 -33.82
N ALA A 295 5.34 -13.38 -33.80
CA ALA A 295 4.81 -12.51 -34.84
C ALA A 295 5.48 -12.74 -36.21
N GLN A 296 6.80 -12.99 -36.23
CA GLN A 296 7.53 -13.35 -37.45
C GLN A 296 7.07 -14.70 -38.03
N THR A 297 6.91 -15.71 -37.18
CA THR A 297 6.41 -17.03 -37.60
C THR A 297 4.99 -16.91 -38.15
N LEU A 298 4.13 -16.14 -37.48
CA LEU A 298 2.79 -15.82 -37.94
C LEU A 298 2.81 -15.13 -39.31
N PHE A 299 3.68 -14.12 -39.49
CA PHE A 299 3.83 -13.42 -40.76
C PHE A 299 4.21 -14.36 -41.90
N ASN A 300 5.21 -15.21 -41.70
CA ASN A 300 5.64 -16.17 -42.73
C ASN A 300 4.52 -17.18 -43.09
N GLN A 301 3.64 -17.50 -42.14
CA GLN A 301 2.49 -18.39 -42.36
C GLN A 301 1.33 -17.68 -43.07
N LEU A 302 1.14 -16.39 -42.80
CA LEU A 302 0.12 -15.56 -43.43
C LEU A 302 0.52 -15.16 -44.86
N PHE A 303 1.74 -14.66 -45.05
CA PHE A 303 2.24 -14.10 -46.31
C PHE A 303 3.25 -15.04 -46.96
N ASN A 304 2.76 -16.12 -47.57
CA ASN A 304 3.58 -17.05 -48.33
C ASN A 304 3.49 -16.73 -49.84
N PHE A 305 4.48 -16.02 -50.38
CA PHE A 305 4.54 -15.55 -51.77
C PHE A 305 4.84 -16.70 -52.75
N ARG A 306 3.91 -17.66 -52.89
CA ARG A 306 4.05 -18.88 -53.70
C ARG A 306 5.37 -19.64 -53.45
N GLY A 307 5.79 -19.73 -52.19
CA GLY A 307 7.03 -20.41 -51.77
C GLY A 307 8.28 -19.52 -51.72
N ARG A 308 8.16 -18.21 -51.98
CA ARG A 308 9.23 -17.22 -51.81
C ARG A 308 9.07 -16.47 -50.49
N SER A 309 10.20 -16.07 -49.89
CA SER A 309 10.22 -15.31 -48.65
C SER A 309 10.11 -13.80 -48.90
N PHE A 310 9.74 -13.01 -47.88
CA PHE A 310 9.81 -11.54 -47.93
C PHE A 310 11.22 -11.03 -48.29
N SER A 311 12.27 -11.75 -47.86
CA SER A 311 13.65 -11.39 -48.20
C SER A 311 13.96 -11.55 -49.69
N ASP A 312 13.32 -12.51 -50.36
CA ASP A 312 13.44 -12.69 -51.81
C ASP A 312 12.69 -11.59 -52.55
N LEU A 313 11.49 -11.22 -52.09
CA LEU A 313 10.74 -10.09 -52.63
C LEU A 313 11.55 -8.79 -52.54
N PHE A 314 12.13 -8.50 -51.36
CA PHE A 314 12.96 -7.31 -51.16
C PHE A 314 14.20 -7.29 -52.07
N LEU A 315 14.80 -8.46 -52.31
CA LEU A 315 15.91 -8.59 -53.27
C LEU A 315 15.46 -8.23 -54.69
N GLN A 316 14.28 -8.67 -55.11
CA GLN A 316 13.73 -8.34 -56.43
C GLN A 316 13.41 -6.85 -56.56
N ILE A 317 12.86 -6.22 -55.51
CA ILE A 317 12.66 -4.76 -55.46
C ILE A 317 13.99 -4.04 -55.72
N ARG A 318 15.06 -4.41 -55.00
CA ARG A 318 16.38 -3.78 -55.16
C ARG A 318 17.00 -4.00 -56.54
N LYS A 319 16.76 -5.15 -57.18
CA LYS A 319 17.21 -5.41 -58.56
C LYS A 319 16.45 -4.54 -59.57
N ALA A 320 15.13 -4.50 -59.48
CA ALA A 320 14.31 -3.67 -60.37
C ALA A 320 14.64 -2.17 -60.25
N LEU A 321 14.93 -1.69 -59.04
CA LEU A 321 15.38 -0.31 -58.82
C LEU A 321 16.81 -0.07 -59.33
N HIS A 322 17.69 -1.06 -59.26
CA HIS A 322 19.05 -0.98 -59.80
C HIS A 322 19.04 -0.82 -61.32
N GLU A 323 18.21 -1.60 -62.03
CA GLU A 323 18.02 -1.50 -63.47
C GLU A 323 17.54 -0.11 -63.92
N ARG A 324 16.84 0.61 -63.03
CA ARG A 324 16.38 1.99 -63.24
C ARG A 324 17.38 3.05 -62.76
N GLY A 325 18.54 2.66 -62.23
CA GLY A 325 19.54 3.58 -61.67
C GLY A 325 19.05 4.35 -60.43
N MET A 326 18.09 3.80 -59.69
CA MET A 326 17.47 4.47 -58.55
C MET A 326 18.14 4.10 -57.21
N THR A 327 18.02 4.96 -56.21
CA THR A 327 18.34 4.64 -54.80
C THR A 327 17.07 4.39 -54.02
N LEU A 328 17.05 3.34 -53.19
CA LEU A 328 15.94 3.03 -52.30
C LEU A 328 16.12 3.77 -50.97
N MET A 329 15.14 4.60 -50.60
CA MET A 329 15.11 5.32 -49.32
C MET A 329 13.98 4.75 -48.46
N VAL A 330 14.29 4.13 -47.32
CA VAL A 330 13.28 3.53 -46.41
C VAL A 330 13.25 4.27 -45.08
N LEU A 331 12.14 4.94 -44.81
CA LEU A 331 11.94 5.76 -43.61
C LEU A 331 10.86 5.12 -42.73
N VAL A 332 11.24 4.63 -41.54
CA VAL A 332 10.31 3.96 -40.62
C VAL A 332 10.08 4.83 -39.38
N GLU A 333 8.84 5.27 -39.21
CA GLU A 333 8.43 6.19 -38.13
C GLU A 333 8.45 5.58 -36.73
N ASP A 334 8.34 4.25 -36.63
CA ASP A 334 8.48 3.50 -35.38
C ASP A 334 8.81 2.02 -35.69
N MET A 335 9.90 1.52 -35.13
CA MET A 335 10.37 0.14 -35.34
C MET A 335 9.39 -0.90 -34.80
N SER A 336 8.62 -0.59 -33.75
CA SER A 336 7.64 -1.53 -33.19
C SER A 336 6.52 -1.91 -34.17
N LEU A 337 6.25 -1.07 -35.17
CA LEU A 337 5.24 -1.33 -36.22
C LEU A 337 5.57 -2.56 -37.05
N ILE A 338 6.86 -2.72 -37.32
CA ILE A 338 7.37 -3.76 -38.20
C ILE A 338 7.86 -4.95 -37.40
N THR A 339 7.47 -5.12 -36.12
CA THR A 339 7.93 -6.22 -35.24
C THR A 339 7.90 -7.59 -35.95
N ALA A 340 6.86 -7.87 -36.74
CA ALA A 340 6.71 -9.14 -37.45
C ALA A 340 7.75 -9.35 -38.58
N ILE A 341 8.29 -8.29 -39.17
CA ILE A 341 9.25 -8.34 -40.29
C ILE A 341 10.58 -7.66 -39.98
N GLU A 342 10.78 -7.13 -38.77
CA GLU A 342 11.91 -6.26 -38.43
C GLU A 342 13.24 -6.95 -38.71
N ASP A 343 13.35 -8.23 -38.33
CA ASP A 343 14.54 -9.04 -38.50
C ASP A 343 14.86 -9.21 -39.99
N VAL A 344 13.86 -9.58 -40.79
CA VAL A 344 14.01 -9.83 -42.22
C VAL A 344 14.26 -8.53 -43.00
N LEU A 345 13.59 -7.44 -42.62
CA LEU A 345 13.75 -6.13 -43.25
C LEU A 345 15.15 -5.57 -42.99
N ILE A 346 15.60 -5.56 -41.73
CA ILE A 346 16.95 -5.11 -41.38
C ILE A 346 18.00 -5.94 -42.11
N ASP A 347 17.89 -7.28 -42.09
CA ASP A 347 18.83 -8.15 -42.81
C ASP A 347 18.87 -7.84 -44.30
N SER A 348 17.72 -7.52 -44.90
CA SER A 348 17.62 -7.21 -46.33
C SER A 348 18.17 -5.82 -46.69
N LEU A 349 18.09 -4.86 -45.77
CA LEU A 349 18.67 -3.52 -45.89
C LEU A 349 20.19 -3.52 -45.68
N GLU A 350 20.71 -4.44 -44.86
CA GLU A 350 22.14 -4.57 -44.58
C GLU A 350 22.92 -5.30 -45.69
N ARG A 351 22.23 -6.00 -46.59
CA ARG A 351 22.86 -6.69 -47.73
C ARG A 351 23.64 -5.73 -48.61
N GLU A 352 24.91 -6.06 -48.85
CA GLU A 352 25.78 -5.31 -49.74
C GLU A 352 25.30 -5.38 -51.19
N GLY A 353 25.40 -4.24 -51.90
CA GLY A 353 24.97 -4.13 -53.28
C GLY A 353 26.01 -4.57 -54.32
N THR A 354 27.25 -4.82 -53.89
CA THR A 354 28.38 -5.19 -54.74
C THR A 354 28.71 -6.66 -54.56
N ARG A 355 28.81 -7.41 -55.66
CA ARG A 355 29.30 -8.79 -55.68
C ARG A 355 30.39 -8.92 -56.73
N ASP A 356 31.52 -9.53 -56.37
CA ASP A 356 32.67 -9.71 -57.27
C ASP A 356 33.15 -8.42 -57.97
N GLY A 357 32.95 -7.27 -57.32
CA GLY A 357 33.32 -5.96 -57.85
C GLY A 357 32.26 -5.29 -58.74
N GLU A 358 31.16 -5.98 -59.08
CA GLU A 358 30.05 -5.43 -59.84
C GLU A 358 28.88 -5.03 -58.91
N GLU A 359 28.31 -3.85 -59.13
CA GLU A 359 27.07 -3.45 -58.47
C GLU A 359 25.90 -4.20 -59.10
N VAL A 360 25.17 -4.96 -58.29
CA VAL A 360 24.06 -5.83 -58.72
C VAL A 360 22.74 -5.50 -58.04
N LEU A 361 22.75 -4.59 -57.05
CA LEU A 361 21.58 -4.11 -56.32
C LEU A 361 21.64 -2.60 -56.14
N CYS A 362 20.48 -1.96 -56.02
CA CYS A 362 20.43 -0.52 -55.79
C CYS A 362 21.05 -0.16 -54.42
N PRO A 363 21.65 1.04 -54.29
CA PRO A 363 21.99 1.62 -53.00
C PRO A 363 20.74 1.77 -52.13
N VAL A 364 20.93 1.68 -50.81
CA VAL A 364 19.86 1.79 -49.82
C VAL A 364 20.29 2.76 -48.73
N CYS A 365 19.48 3.79 -48.46
CA CYS A 365 19.59 4.56 -47.23
C CYS A 365 18.31 4.37 -46.42
N SER A 366 18.45 4.12 -45.12
CA SER A 366 17.28 3.87 -44.29
C SER A 366 17.43 4.45 -42.90
N ALA A 367 16.32 4.95 -42.35
CA ALA A 367 16.26 5.55 -41.02
C ALA A 367 15.11 4.95 -40.23
N PHE A 368 15.38 4.53 -39.00
CA PHE A 368 14.40 3.87 -38.12
C PHE A 368 14.30 4.61 -36.81
N ALA A 369 13.13 5.16 -36.53
CA ALA A 369 12.82 5.63 -35.20
C ALA A 369 12.56 4.42 -34.27
N THR A 370 13.24 4.39 -33.13
CA THR A 370 13.09 3.31 -32.14
C THR A 370 12.94 3.88 -30.74
N THR A 371 12.05 3.28 -29.96
CA THR A 371 11.83 3.68 -28.57
C THR A 371 12.93 3.09 -27.69
N GLU A 372 13.47 3.90 -26.78
CA GLU A 372 14.49 3.45 -25.85
C GLU A 372 13.99 2.24 -25.04
N GLY A 373 14.80 1.17 -24.97
CA GLY A 373 14.41 -0.08 -24.29
C GLY A 373 13.67 -1.09 -25.17
N TYR A 374 13.31 -0.76 -26.40
CA TYR A 374 12.65 -1.70 -27.32
C TYR A 374 13.52 -2.94 -27.58
N GLN A 375 12.98 -4.13 -27.27
CA GLN A 375 13.74 -5.39 -27.29
C GLN A 375 14.19 -5.78 -28.70
N GLY A 376 13.34 -5.57 -29.71
CA GLY A 376 13.69 -5.84 -31.11
C GLY A 376 14.96 -5.11 -31.55
N TYR A 377 15.08 -3.82 -31.17
CA TYR A 377 16.29 -3.03 -31.41
C TYR A 377 17.48 -3.51 -30.56
N ASN A 378 17.29 -3.71 -29.25
CA ASN A 378 18.36 -4.08 -28.33
C ASN A 378 19.11 -5.36 -28.75
N ARG A 379 18.41 -6.33 -29.35
CA ARG A 379 19.00 -7.58 -29.88
C ARG A 379 20.05 -7.33 -30.97
N ARG A 380 19.88 -6.29 -31.79
CA ARG A 380 20.72 -5.98 -32.97
C ARG A 380 21.50 -4.68 -32.85
N ARG A 381 21.39 -4.00 -31.71
CA ARG A 381 21.93 -2.67 -31.45
C ARG A 381 23.39 -2.52 -31.83
N GLN A 382 24.25 -3.45 -31.38
CA GLN A 382 25.69 -3.38 -31.66
C GLN A 382 26.00 -3.45 -33.16
N GLY A 383 25.44 -4.44 -33.87
CA GLY A 383 25.68 -4.61 -35.31
C GLY A 383 25.15 -3.46 -36.15
N MET A 384 23.98 -2.91 -35.81
CA MET A 384 23.46 -1.71 -36.48
C MET A 384 24.34 -0.49 -36.20
N ARG A 385 24.68 -0.22 -34.95
CA ARG A 385 25.52 0.92 -34.55
C ARG A 385 26.89 0.92 -35.22
N ASP A 386 27.56 -0.23 -35.28
CA ASP A 386 28.88 -0.34 -35.91
C ASP A 386 28.83 -0.03 -37.41
N ARG A 387 27.80 -0.54 -38.11
CA ARG A 387 27.60 -0.31 -39.54
C ARG A 387 27.11 1.09 -39.87
N ALA A 388 26.27 1.67 -39.01
CA ALA A 388 25.74 3.02 -39.15
C ALA A 388 26.75 4.11 -38.76
N LYS A 389 27.93 3.74 -38.24
CA LYS A 389 28.96 4.63 -37.69
C LYS A 389 28.42 5.52 -36.56
N GLY A 390 27.62 4.92 -35.68
CA GLY A 390 27.02 5.58 -34.53
C GLY A 390 25.49 5.44 -34.43
N GLU A 391 24.92 6.04 -33.40
CA GLU A 391 23.47 6.15 -33.17
C GLU A 391 23.10 7.63 -32.96
N TRP A 392 21.85 7.99 -33.26
CA TRP A 392 21.33 9.33 -33.00
C TRP A 392 20.27 9.26 -31.91
N ARG A 393 20.46 10.01 -30.81
CA ARG A 393 19.57 9.98 -29.66
C ARG A 393 18.88 11.33 -29.47
N ILE A 394 17.56 11.35 -29.48
CA ILE A 394 16.76 12.53 -29.16
C ILE A 394 16.60 12.61 -27.64
N GLU A 395 17.01 13.74 -27.06
CA GLU A 395 16.95 13.95 -25.61
C GLU A 395 15.78 14.85 -25.18
N GLU A 396 15.16 14.49 -24.06
CA GLU A 396 14.03 15.20 -23.45
C GLU A 396 14.47 16.41 -22.61
N VAL A 397 15.61 16.29 -21.94
CA VAL A 397 16.15 17.29 -21.03
C VAL A 397 17.49 17.71 -21.57
N VAL A 398 17.65 19.01 -21.79
CA VAL A 398 18.92 19.57 -22.27
C VAL A 398 19.26 20.78 -21.44
N GLY A 399 20.51 20.84 -21.00
CA GLY A 399 21.09 22.00 -20.34
C GLY A 399 20.38 22.39 -19.04
N GLU A 400 20.33 23.69 -18.78
CA GLU A 400 19.65 24.25 -17.63
C GLU A 400 18.13 24.32 -17.84
N ARG A 401 17.40 24.36 -16.72
CA ARG A 401 15.93 24.44 -16.71
C ARG A 401 15.38 25.61 -17.54
N SER A 402 16.11 26.72 -17.62
CA SER A 402 15.78 27.93 -18.38
C SER A 402 15.75 27.68 -19.90
N GLU A 403 16.71 26.92 -20.44
CA GLU A 403 16.78 26.62 -21.87
C GLU A 403 15.61 25.73 -22.31
N THR A 404 15.30 24.70 -21.52
CA THR A 404 14.17 23.82 -21.80
C THR A 404 12.85 24.61 -21.73
N ARG A 405 12.71 25.53 -20.77
CA ARG A 405 11.57 26.45 -20.66
C ARG A 405 11.40 27.32 -21.90
N GLN A 406 12.47 27.96 -22.37
CA GLN A 406 12.43 28.79 -23.56
C GLN A 406 12.03 27.98 -24.80
N ARG A 407 12.57 26.77 -24.94
CA ARG A 407 12.22 25.85 -26.03
C ARG A 407 10.72 25.51 -26.06
N ILE A 408 10.09 25.33 -24.90
CA ILE A 408 8.63 25.10 -24.81
C ILE A 408 7.85 26.33 -25.26
N VAL A 409 8.29 27.54 -24.87
CA VAL A 409 7.66 28.80 -25.30
C VAL A 409 7.75 28.95 -26.82
N ASP A 410 8.93 28.74 -27.40
CA ASP A 410 9.15 28.87 -28.84
C ASP A 410 8.33 27.84 -29.62
N PHE A 411 8.31 26.58 -29.15
CA PHE A 411 7.45 25.52 -29.70
C PHE A 411 5.96 25.93 -29.70
N CYS A 412 5.43 26.36 -28.55
CA CYS A 412 4.05 26.83 -28.44
C CYS A 412 3.76 27.98 -29.41
N SER A 413 4.69 28.94 -29.51
CA SER A 413 4.51 30.13 -30.34
C SER A 413 4.44 29.82 -31.84
N ARG A 414 5.20 28.83 -32.34
CA ARG A 414 5.14 28.37 -33.73
C ARG A 414 3.76 27.81 -34.08
N TYR A 415 3.23 26.93 -33.23
CA TYR A 415 1.89 26.35 -33.42
C TYR A 415 0.78 27.39 -33.33
N ILE A 416 0.87 28.34 -32.38
CA ILE A 416 -0.07 29.45 -32.27
C ILE A 416 -0.06 30.27 -33.56
N ASN A 417 1.12 30.70 -34.02
CA ASN A 417 1.23 31.52 -35.25
C ASN A 417 0.71 30.77 -36.48
N ALA A 418 1.11 29.51 -36.68
CA ALA A 418 0.63 28.68 -37.77
C ALA A 418 -0.90 28.47 -37.75
N ALA A 419 -1.47 28.20 -36.57
CA ALA A 419 -2.92 28.01 -36.42
C ALA A 419 -3.73 29.29 -36.63
N ARG A 420 -3.15 30.49 -36.49
CA ARG A 420 -3.85 31.72 -36.87
C ARG A 420 -4.05 31.82 -38.38
N PHE A 421 -3.05 31.44 -39.18
CA PHE A 421 -3.13 31.43 -40.65
C PHE A 421 -3.90 30.25 -41.24
N GLY A 422 -3.76 29.06 -40.68
CA GLY A 422 -4.34 27.82 -41.22
C GLY A 422 -3.56 27.21 -42.39
N ASP A 423 -3.82 25.93 -42.67
CA ASP A 423 -3.06 25.10 -43.62
C ASP A 423 -2.99 25.69 -45.04
N LYS A 424 -4.13 26.18 -45.58
CA LYS A 424 -4.19 26.77 -46.93
C LYS A 424 -3.23 27.95 -47.11
N SER A 425 -3.19 28.85 -46.13
CA SER A 425 -2.32 30.03 -46.15
C SER A 425 -0.85 29.62 -46.04
N LEU A 426 -0.55 28.63 -45.18
CA LEU A 426 0.79 28.07 -45.04
C LEU A 426 1.28 27.44 -46.37
N LEU A 427 0.42 26.75 -47.11
CA LEU A 427 0.76 26.24 -48.44
C LEU A 427 1.13 27.36 -49.43
N GLU A 428 0.41 28.48 -49.41
CA GLU A 428 0.72 29.61 -50.28
C GLU A 428 2.04 30.29 -49.92
N PHE A 429 2.31 30.48 -48.63
CA PHE A 429 3.58 31.01 -48.16
C PHE A 429 4.73 30.07 -48.53
N TRP A 430 4.55 28.76 -48.35
CA TRP A 430 5.54 27.76 -48.74
C TRP A 430 5.88 27.84 -50.23
N LYS A 431 4.89 28.03 -51.11
CA LYS A 431 5.13 28.15 -52.56
C LYS A 431 5.85 29.44 -52.96
N LYS A 432 5.68 30.53 -52.20
CA LYS A 432 6.27 31.84 -52.47
C LYS A 432 7.59 32.10 -51.73
N ARG A 433 8.03 31.16 -50.90
CA ARG A 433 9.19 31.34 -50.02
C ARG A 433 10.47 31.57 -50.81
N THR A 434 11.34 32.40 -50.25
CA THR A 434 12.71 32.65 -50.75
C THR A 434 13.78 31.96 -49.89
N SER A 435 13.39 31.45 -48.72
CA SER A 435 14.23 30.71 -47.77
C SER A 435 13.45 29.50 -47.26
N ASP A 436 14.16 28.40 -46.99
CA ASP A 436 13.59 27.23 -46.31
C ASP A 436 13.52 27.43 -44.78
N THR A 437 14.16 28.47 -44.24
CA THR A 437 14.10 28.86 -42.82
C THR A 437 13.28 30.14 -42.63
N ASN A 438 12.47 30.20 -41.56
CA ASN A 438 11.66 31.36 -41.17
C ASN A 438 10.75 31.92 -42.27
N TRP A 439 10.13 31.04 -43.06
CA TRP A 439 9.28 31.41 -44.19
C TRP A 439 7.84 31.76 -43.79
N VAL A 440 7.42 31.46 -42.56
CA VAL A 440 6.07 31.76 -42.07
C VAL A 440 6.04 33.21 -41.55
N PRO A 441 5.18 34.09 -42.11
CA PRO A 441 5.03 35.46 -41.63
C PRO A 441 4.60 35.53 -40.16
N ASN A 442 4.86 36.66 -39.51
CA ASN A 442 4.33 36.93 -38.18
C ASN A 442 2.89 37.42 -38.29
N TRP A 443 1.96 36.79 -37.56
CA TRP A 443 0.54 37.16 -37.57
C TRP A 443 0.30 38.64 -37.32
N ASP A 444 1.09 39.28 -36.45
CA ASP A 444 0.94 40.71 -36.11
C ASP A 444 1.12 41.65 -37.30
N GLN A 445 1.80 41.21 -38.37
CA GLN A 445 1.96 41.98 -39.60
C GLN A 445 0.70 41.92 -40.49
N HIS A 446 -0.26 41.06 -40.16
CA HIS A 446 -1.46 40.77 -40.93
C HIS A 446 -2.77 41.03 -40.17
N ALA A 447 -2.69 41.32 -38.86
CA ALA A 447 -3.84 41.59 -38.00
C ALA A 447 -3.95 43.07 -37.65
N GLU A 448 -5.16 43.53 -37.33
CA GLU A 448 -5.34 44.85 -36.74
C GLU A 448 -4.75 44.90 -35.32
N ALA A 449 -4.06 46.00 -34.98
CA ALA A 449 -3.50 46.17 -33.66
C ALA A 449 -4.63 46.26 -32.61
N ILE A 450 -4.68 45.29 -31.69
CA ILE A 450 -5.69 45.23 -30.63
C ILE A 450 -5.03 45.63 -29.30
N GLU A 451 -5.60 46.65 -28.65
CA GLU A 451 -5.12 47.15 -27.35
C GLU A 451 -5.03 46.01 -26.32
N GLY A 452 -3.90 45.94 -25.61
CA GLY A 452 -3.66 44.97 -24.53
C GLY A 452 -3.09 43.63 -24.96
N ILE A 453 -3.11 43.26 -26.26
CA ILE A 453 -2.51 42.01 -26.74
C ILE A 453 -1.00 41.97 -26.53
N ASP A 454 -0.31 43.08 -26.80
CA ASP A 454 1.14 43.18 -26.64
C ASP A 454 1.60 42.93 -25.19
N ALA A 455 0.71 43.13 -24.21
CA ALA A 455 1.00 42.89 -22.79
C ALA A 455 1.18 41.39 -22.45
N PHE A 456 0.72 40.50 -23.33
CA PHE A 456 0.97 39.05 -23.23
C PHE A 456 2.40 38.68 -23.67
N GLY A 457 3.07 39.57 -24.40
CA GLY A 457 4.45 39.39 -24.84
C GLY A 457 4.62 38.47 -26.05
N TYR A 458 5.89 38.25 -26.39
CA TYR A 458 6.34 37.59 -27.61
C TYR A 458 7.35 36.48 -27.27
N SER A 459 7.41 35.44 -28.11
CA SER A 459 8.46 34.43 -28.02
C SER A 459 9.82 34.96 -28.49
N SER A 460 10.89 34.17 -28.35
CA SER A 460 12.22 34.56 -28.86
C SER A 460 12.25 34.73 -30.39
N LEU A 461 11.30 34.08 -31.06
CA LEU A 461 11.07 34.14 -32.51
C LEU A 461 10.23 35.36 -32.94
N GLY A 462 9.72 36.14 -31.98
CA GLY A 462 8.91 37.33 -32.23
C GLY A 462 7.42 37.05 -32.46
N TYR A 463 6.92 35.85 -32.20
CA TYR A 463 5.49 35.53 -32.36
C TYR A 463 4.69 35.88 -31.09
N ALA A 464 3.53 36.53 -31.25
CA ALA A 464 2.67 36.93 -30.13
C ALA A 464 2.08 35.71 -29.39
N LEU A 465 2.20 35.70 -28.06
CA LEU A 465 1.88 34.53 -27.22
C LEU A 465 0.40 34.40 -26.84
N PHE A 466 -0.43 35.43 -27.08
CA PHE A 466 -1.86 35.43 -26.72
C PHE A 466 -2.58 34.14 -27.18
N PRO A 467 -3.38 33.48 -26.31
CA PRO A 467 -3.87 33.93 -25.00
C PRO A 467 -2.94 33.65 -23.81
N PHE A 468 -1.74 33.14 -24.07
CA PHE A 468 -0.73 32.90 -23.05
C PHE A 468 0.19 34.11 -22.91
N ASN A 469 0.90 34.17 -21.79
CA ASN A 469 2.18 34.85 -21.71
C ASN A 469 3.28 33.83 -21.39
N GLU A 470 4.54 34.26 -21.42
CA GLU A 470 5.69 33.37 -21.14
C GLU A 470 5.52 32.62 -19.80
N ARG A 471 5.03 33.34 -18.78
CA ARG A 471 4.78 32.83 -17.42
C ARG A 471 3.70 31.75 -17.37
N ALA A 472 2.61 31.92 -18.11
CA ALA A 472 1.53 30.94 -18.21
C ALA A 472 2.03 29.64 -18.84
N ILE A 473 2.86 29.74 -19.90
CA ILE A 473 3.49 28.56 -20.50
C ILE A 473 4.41 27.87 -19.50
N HIS A 474 5.21 28.62 -18.73
CA HIS A 474 6.06 28.06 -17.68
C HIS A 474 5.28 27.37 -16.56
N ALA A 475 4.18 27.97 -16.10
CA ALA A 475 3.31 27.40 -15.07
C ALA A 475 2.72 26.05 -15.53
N LEU A 476 2.21 26.00 -16.76
CA LEU A 476 1.64 24.79 -17.36
C LEU A 476 2.73 23.74 -17.64
N ALA A 477 3.91 24.16 -18.09
CA ALA A 477 5.05 23.27 -18.33
C ALA A 477 5.58 22.65 -17.03
N ASP A 478 5.66 23.41 -15.93
CA ASP A 478 6.06 22.87 -14.62
C ASP A 478 5.14 21.75 -14.13
N VAL A 479 3.83 21.89 -14.39
CA VAL A 479 2.81 20.92 -13.95
C VAL A 479 2.77 19.70 -14.86
N HIS A 480 2.73 19.91 -16.17
CA HIS A 480 2.48 18.82 -17.12
C HIS A 480 3.75 18.17 -17.65
N CYS A 481 4.86 18.90 -17.67
CA CYS A 481 6.13 18.45 -18.25
C CYS A 481 7.21 18.17 -17.18
N GLY A 482 6.87 18.22 -15.89
CA GLY A 482 7.78 17.88 -14.80
C GLY A 482 7.96 16.38 -14.61
N ASP A 483 9.20 15.89 -14.47
CA ASP A 483 9.50 14.50 -14.12
C ASP A 483 10.01 14.38 -12.68
N GLY A 484 9.16 14.74 -11.70
CA GLY A 484 9.34 14.56 -10.25
C GLY A 484 10.64 15.11 -9.63
N ASN A 485 11.79 14.56 -10.02
CA ASN A 485 13.15 14.84 -9.57
C ASN A 485 14.13 15.33 -10.67
N LYS A 486 13.79 15.32 -11.97
CA LYS A 486 14.75 15.61 -13.08
C LYS A 486 14.59 16.98 -13.77
N GLY A 487 13.71 17.84 -13.25
CA GLY A 487 13.35 19.11 -13.88
C GLY A 487 12.26 18.95 -14.93
N ILE A 488 12.13 19.96 -15.80
CA ILE A 488 11.14 20.00 -16.87
C ILE A 488 11.70 19.25 -18.08
N LYS A 489 10.87 18.43 -18.71
CA LYS A 489 11.17 17.71 -19.94
C LYS A 489 10.48 18.34 -21.13
N PHE A 490 11.17 18.45 -22.26
CA PHE A 490 10.54 18.81 -23.52
C PHE A 490 9.89 17.57 -24.14
N ASN A 491 8.58 17.44 -23.98
CA ASN A 491 7.77 16.40 -24.64
C ASN A 491 6.71 17.07 -25.52
N PRO A 492 6.93 17.16 -26.86
CA PRO A 492 6.01 17.78 -27.80
C PRO A 492 4.57 17.30 -27.64
N ARG A 493 4.34 15.99 -27.49
CA ARG A 493 3.00 15.42 -27.38
C ARG A 493 2.27 15.93 -26.13
N ILE A 494 2.96 15.97 -24.99
CA ILE A 494 2.39 16.51 -23.75
C ILE A 494 2.09 18.01 -23.90
N ILE A 495 3.01 18.78 -24.49
CA ILE A 495 2.85 20.22 -24.69
C ILE A 495 1.65 20.52 -25.60
N LEU A 496 1.53 19.80 -26.72
CA LEU A 496 0.40 19.95 -27.65
C LEU A 496 -0.93 19.64 -26.95
N ASN A 497 -1.02 18.53 -26.21
CA ASN A 497 -2.26 18.10 -25.57
C ASN A 497 -2.64 18.94 -24.36
N LYS A 498 -1.72 19.10 -23.42
CA LYS A 498 -1.99 19.66 -22.09
C LYS A 498 -1.86 21.17 -22.03
N ILE A 499 -1.08 21.79 -22.94
CA ILE A 499 -0.88 23.24 -22.97
C ILE A 499 -1.69 23.85 -24.12
N LEU A 500 -1.39 23.48 -25.37
CA LEU A 500 -2.01 24.14 -26.53
C LEU A 500 -3.46 23.74 -26.76
N LEU A 501 -3.75 22.47 -27.03
CA LEU A 501 -5.12 22.01 -27.33
C LEU A 501 -6.04 22.24 -26.13
N ASN A 502 -5.56 21.96 -24.91
CA ASN A 502 -6.35 22.22 -23.72
C ASN A 502 -6.86 23.67 -23.66
N ILE A 503 -6.00 24.64 -23.93
CA ILE A 503 -6.42 26.05 -23.89
C ILE A 503 -7.09 26.49 -25.20
N LEU A 504 -6.38 26.40 -26.31
CA LEU A 504 -6.82 26.94 -27.59
C LEU A 504 -8.07 26.25 -28.14
N PHE A 505 -8.21 24.93 -27.95
CA PHE A 505 -9.35 24.16 -28.44
C PHE A 505 -10.48 24.08 -27.41
N ASN A 506 -10.22 23.54 -26.20
CA ASN A 506 -11.30 23.25 -25.24
C ASN A 506 -11.97 24.52 -24.70
N TYR A 507 -11.22 25.62 -24.54
CA TYR A 507 -11.75 26.85 -23.94
C TYR A 507 -12.09 27.95 -24.96
N ARG A 508 -12.08 27.65 -26.26
CA ARG A 508 -12.38 28.67 -27.28
C ARG A 508 -13.78 29.27 -27.14
N VAL A 509 -14.80 28.43 -26.90
CA VAL A 509 -16.18 28.89 -26.74
C VAL A 509 -16.30 29.79 -25.50
N MET A 510 -15.68 29.38 -24.39
CA MET A 510 -15.63 30.18 -23.17
C MET A 510 -14.89 31.52 -23.37
N ALA A 511 -13.84 31.55 -24.19
CA ALA A 511 -13.15 32.77 -24.56
C ALA A 511 -14.05 33.69 -25.41
N GLN A 512 -14.87 33.14 -26.30
CA GLN A 512 -15.87 33.92 -27.06
C GLN A 512 -16.93 34.56 -26.17
N GLU A 513 -17.28 33.90 -25.08
CA GLU A 513 -18.23 34.42 -24.08
C GLU A 513 -17.60 35.39 -23.07
N GLY A 514 -16.29 35.66 -23.14
CA GLY A 514 -15.58 36.52 -22.19
C GLY A 514 -15.42 35.92 -20.78
N ARG A 515 -15.58 34.59 -20.66
CA ARG A 515 -15.54 33.84 -19.39
C ARG A 515 -14.23 33.10 -19.14
N PHE A 516 -13.28 33.16 -20.08
CA PHE A 516 -11.97 32.52 -19.94
C PHE A 516 -11.02 33.40 -19.10
N PRO A 517 -10.18 32.83 -18.22
CA PRO A 517 -10.06 31.40 -17.89
C PRO A 517 -11.07 30.91 -16.86
N PRO A 518 -11.36 29.59 -16.81
CA PRO A 518 -12.21 28.99 -15.79
C PRO A 518 -11.52 28.94 -14.42
N PRO A 519 -12.26 28.85 -13.32
CA PRO A 519 -11.71 28.51 -12.01
C PRO A 519 -10.91 27.20 -12.02
N GLN A 520 -9.77 27.17 -11.30
CA GLN A 520 -8.93 25.99 -11.08
C GLN A 520 -8.49 25.29 -12.38
N LEU A 521 -8.15 26.06 -13.41
CA LEU A 521 -7.63 25.55 -14.68
C LEU A 521 -6.45 24.57 -14.42
N ASP A 522 -6.58 23.34 -14.93
CA ASP A 522 -5.64 22.23 -14.74
C ASP A 522 -5.33 21.86 -13.28
N GLY A 523 -6.22 22.20 -12.33
CA GLY A 523 -6.00 21.98 -10.91
C GLY A 523 -4.86 22.83 -10.32
N ILE A 524 -4.41 23.86 -11.05
CA ILE A 524 -3.34 24.76 -10.62
C ILE A 524 -3.94 25.78 -9.65
N THR A 525 -3.47 25.76 -8.41
CA THR A 525 -3.87 26.71 -7.36
C THR A 525 -2.75 27.68 -7.05
N ALA A 526 -3.10 28.91 -6.66
CA ALA A 526 -2.10 29.90 -6.27
C ALA A 526 -1.35 29.47 -4.98
N PRO A 527 -0.09 29.88 -4.79
CA PRO A 527 0.61 29.70 -3.52
C PRO A 527 -0.16 30.30 -2.34
N HIS A 528 0.03 29.77 -1.12
CA HIS A 528 -0.74 30.19 0.06
C HIS A 528 -0.69 31.71 0.29
N GLY A 529 0.50 32.33 0.22
CA GLY A 529 0.65 33.78 0.41
C GLY A 529 -0.20 34.60 -0.57
N LEU A 530 -0.31 34.15 -1.81
CA LEU A 530 -1.10 34.79 -2.84
C LEU A 530 -2.61 34.57 -2.63
N ARG A 531 -3.02 33.37 -2.23
CA ARG A 531 -4.43 33.06 -1.88
C ARG A 531 -4.91 33.89 -0.70
N THR A 532 -4.10 34.03 0.34
CA THR A 532 -4.40 34.86 1.51
C THR A 532 -4.45 36.34 1.15
N TRP A 533 -3.59 36.80 0.24
CA TRP A 533 -3.67 38.17 -0.26
C TRP A 533 -4.95 38.40 -1.07
N LEU A 534 -5.28 37.50 -2.00
CA LEU A 534 -6.49 37.57 -2.81
C LEU A 534 -7.76 37.49 -1.95
N SER A 535 -7.82 36.62 -0.94
CA SER A 535 -9.03 36.44 -0.10
C SER A 535 -9.37 37.66 0.76
N ARG A 536 -8.39 38.54 0.99
CA ARG A 536 -8.59 39.83 1.67
C ARG A 536 -9.10 40.93 0.74
N LYS A 537 -9.20 40.67 -0.57
CA LYS A 537 -9.72 41.60 -1.57
C LYS A 537 -11.20 41.34 -1.84
N THR A 538 -11.92 42.41 -2.19
CA THR A 538 -13.33 42.32 -2.61
C THR A 538 -13.37 42.20 -4.12
N LEU A 539 -13.17 40.99 -4.65
CA LEU A 539 -13.18 40.72 -6.10
C LEU A 539 -14.53 40.09 -6.49
N ALA A 540 -15.15 40.57 -7.57
CA ALA A 540 -16.40 39.99 -8.06
C ALA A 540 -16.27 38.51 -8.47
N GLU A 541 -15.11 38.12 -9.01
CA GLU A 541 -14.82 36.76 -9.47
C GLU A 541 -13.55 36.20 -8.82
N GLN A 542 -13.65 35.84 -7.55
CA GLN A 542 -12.54 35.40 -6.71
C GLN A 542 -11.76 34.21 -7.30
N ASP A 543 -12.44 33.14 -7.70
CA ASP A 543 -11.78 31.90 -8.12
C ASP A 543 -11.12 32.01 -9.52
N ARG A 544 -11.72 32.82 -10.42
CA ARG A 544 -11.11 33.16 -11.72
C ARG A 544 -9.88 34.05 -11.52
N SER A 545 -9.96 34.99 -10.58
CA SER A 545 -8.84 35.84 -10.19
C SER A 545 -7.67 35.03 -9.62
N GLU A 546 -7.96 34.01 -8.79
CA GLU A 546 -6.94 33.07 -8.32
C GLU A 546 -6.29 32.31 -9.48
N THR A 547 -7.07 31.87 -10.46
CA THR A 547 -6.53 31.14 -11.63
C THR A 547 -5.61 32.02 -12.47
N VAL A 548 -6.03 33.26 -12.76
CA VAL A 548 -5.21 34.22 -13.52
C VAL A 548 -3.92 34.54 -12.76
N ALA A 549 -4.02 34.75 -11.45
CA ALA A 549 -2.87 35.00 -10.60
C ALA A 549 -1.88 33.82 -10.54
N ALA A 550 -2.39 32.58 -10.45
CA ALA A 550 -1.59 31.37 -10.37
C ALA A 550 -0.84 31.04 -11.67
N ILE A 551 -1.49 31.22 -12.82
CA ILE A 551 -0.96 30.80 -14.12
C ILE A 551 -0.24 31.95 -14.83
N TRP A 552 -0.93 33.06 -15.11
CA TRP A 552 -0.33 34.20 -15.84
C TRP A 552 0.57 35.07 -14.96
N GLY A 553 0.40 35.00 -13.64
CA GLY A 553 1.25 35.67 -12.65
C GLY A 553 2.41 34.83 -12.12
N TYR A 554 2.58 33.59 -12.60
CA TYR A 554 3.64 32.69 -12.16
C TYR A 554 5.05 33.32 -12.27
N PRO A 555 6.00 33.09 -11.34
CA PRO A 555 5.88 32.33 -10.09
C PRO A 555 5.58 33.22 -8.87
N ALA A 556 4.71 34.24 -8.99
CA ALA A 556 4.39 35.11 -7.85
C ALA A 556 3.80 34.34 -6.67
N ASP A 557 4.27 34.63 -5.47
CA ASP A 557 3.85 33.99 -4.21
C ASP A 557 3.11 34.93 -3.24
N ASN A 558 3.02 36.22 -3.57
CA ASN A 558 2.36 37.26 -2.80
C ASN A 558 1.89 38.43 -3.72
N GLY A 559 1.10 39.35 -3.18
CA GLY A 559 0.52 40.48 -3.92
C GLY A 559 1.54 41.38 -4.63
N PRO A 560 2.56 41.92 -3.92
CA PRO A 560 3.63 42.71 -4.55
C PRO A 560 4.39 41.99 -5.67
N ALA A 561 4.72 40.71 -5.48
CA ALA A 561 5.34 39.89 -6.52
C ALA A 561 4.40 39.71 -7.73
N LEU A 562 3.10 39.56 -7.50
CA LEU A 562 2.10 39.47 -8.54
C LEU A 562 1.98 40.77 -9.34
N ALA A 563 2.01 41.93 -8.68
CA ALA A 563 1.99 43.25 -9.33
C ALA A 563 3.21 43.51 -10.23
N THR A 564 4.36 42.88 -9.91
CA THR A 564 5.54 42.87 -10.78
C THR A 564 5.40 41.86 -11.92
N ALA A 565 4.81 40.70 -11.63
CA ALA A 565 4.74 39.56 -12.55
C ALA A 565 3.69 39.68 -13.64
N LEU A 566 2.54 40.29 -13.33
CA LEU A 566 1.33 40.24 -14.13
C LEU A 566 0.87 41.65 -14.51
N PRO A 567 1.03 42.05 -15.79
CA PRO A 567 0.55 43.35 -16.25
C PRO A 567 -0.98 43.50 -16.08
N PRO A 568 -1.49 44.63 -15.56
CA PRO A 568 -2.93 44.86 -15.44
C PRO A 568 -3.70 44.75 -16.77
N ALA A 569 -3.05 45.05 -17.89
CA ALA A 569 -3.64 44.92 -19.22
C ALA A 569 -4.01 43.46 -19.57
N VAL A 570 -3.18 42.48 -19.18
CA VAL A 570 -3.48 41.04 -19.35
C VAL A 570 -4.75 40.67 -18.60
N VAL A 571 -4.89 41.18 -17.37
CA VAL A 571 -6.03 40.89 -16.50
C VAL A 571 -7.32 41.52 -17.04
N ARG A 572 -7.24 42.74 -17.61
CA ARG A 572 -8.37 43.39 -18.29
C ARG A 572 -8.82 42.62 -19.53
N CYS A 573 -7.89 42.02 -20.27
CA CYS A 573 -8.22 41.17 -21.42
C CYS A 573 -9.05 39.93 -21.03
N PHE A 574 -8.96 39.46 -19.78
CA PHE A 574 -9.80 38.39 -19.24
C PHE A 574 -11.10 38.87 -18.59
N GLY A 575 -11.39 40.18 -18.62
CA GLY A 575 -12.58 40.78 -18.02
C GLY A 575 -12.51 40.99 -16.50
N LEU A 576 -11.36 40.80 -15.86
CA LEU A 576 -11.19 40.85 -14.41
C LEU A 576 -10.77 42.25 -13.93
N ASN A 577 -11.63 43.25 -14.13
CA ASN A 577 -11.29 44.65 -13.86
C ASN A 577 -10.92 44.94 -12.39
N ASP A 578 -11.57 44.27 -11.43
CA ASP A 578 -11.29 44.46 -10.00
C ASP A 578 -9.85 44.06 -9.66
N LEU A 579 -9.42 42.88 -10.12
CA LEU A 579 -8.04 42.41 -9.94
C LEU A 579 -7.05 43.32 -10.66
N ALA A 580 -7.37 43.79 -11.87
CA ALA A 580 -6.50 44.70 -12.61
C ALA A 580 -6.28 46.03 -11.87
N ASN A 581 -7.32 46.56 -11.23
CA ASN A 581 -7.25 47.78 -10.43
C ASN A 581 -6.44 47.56 -9.14
N GLU A 582 -6.66 46.44 -8.46
CA GLU A 582 -5.87 46.05 -7.28
C GLU A 582 -4.37 45.95 -7.60
N LEU A 583 -4.02 45.30 -8.73
CA LEU A 583 -2.63 45.20 -9.19
C LEU A 583 -2.03 46.56 -9.55
N ALA A 584 -2.82 47.47 -10.14
CA ALA A 584 -2.36 48.82 -10.46
C ALA A 584 -2.09 49.66 -9.20
N SER A 585 -2.81 49.41 -8.11
CA SER A 585 -2.62 50.08 -6.82
C SER A 585 -1.59 49.44 -5.90
N THR A 586 -1.16 48.20 -6.18
CA THR A 586 -0.24 47.45 -5.33
C THR A 586 1.21 47.81 -5.68
N GLU A 587 2.02 48.13 -4.67
CA GLU A 587 3.46 48.38 -4.89
C GLU A 587 4.17 47.13 -5.41
N LYS A 588 5.04 47.31 -6.40
CA LYS A 588 5.79 46.22 -7.04
C LYS A 588 6.86 45.68 -6.11
N GLY A 589 6.91 44.35 -5.95
CA GLY A 589 7.88 43.63 -5.13
C GLY A 589 8.79 42.69 -5.92
N ALA A 590 9.77 42.10 -5.24
CA ALA A 590 10.66 41.08 -5.82
C ALA A 590 9.91 39.78 -6.11
N ILE A 591 10.29 39.10 -7.19
CA ILE A 591 9.74 37.80 -7.57
C ILE A 591 10.70 36.73 -7.07
N ASN A 592 10.26 35.93 -6.09
CA ASN A 592 11.06 34.84 -5.55
C ASN A 592 10.86 33.56 -6.41
N PRO A 593 11.89 33.08 -7.13
CA PRO A 593 11.78 31.87 -7.95
C PRO A 593 11.73 30.57 -7.12
N GLY A 594 11.95 30.66 -5.80
CA GLY A 594 12.15 29.54 -4.88
C GLY A 594 10.90 28.69 -4.57
N ASN A 595 9.72 29.10 -5.05
CA ASN A 595 8.45 28.37 -4.90
C ASN A 595 8.02 27.64 -6.18
N ALA A 596 8.95 27.35 -7.09
CA ALA A 596 8.71 26.39 -8.18
C ALA A 596 8.33 25.03 -7.57
N ALA A 597 7.24 24.41 -8.04
CA ALA A 597 6.72 23.16 -7.51
C ALA A 597 7.80 22.06 -7.50
N THR A 598 8.38 21.79 -6.33
CA THR A 598 9.30 20.67 -6.10
C THR A 598 8.54 19.48 -5.54
N VAL A 599 8.53 18.38 -6.27
CA VAL A 599 8.13 17.05 -5.78
C VAL A 599 9.36 16.43 -5.10
N GLY A 600 9.22 15.95 -3.86
CA GLY A 600 10.36 15.54 -3.05
C GLY A 600 10.77 14.07 -3.19
N ARG A 601 12.08 13.78 -3.30
CA ARG A 601 12.81 12.90 -2.35
C ARG A 601 14.34 13.01 -2.45
N LYS A 602 15.00 13.00 -1.27
CA LYS A 602 16.46 12.99 -1.00
C LYS A 602 17.19 11.77 -1.60
N ILE A 603 18.35 11.99 -2.24
CA ILE A 603 19.53 11.09 -2.21
C ILE A 603 20.83 11.92 -2.27
N GLU A 604 21.83 11.50 -1.49
CA GLU A 604 23.18 12.05 -1.36
C GLU A 604 24.01 11.90 -2.65
N PRO A 605 24.80 12.92 -3.06
CA PRO A 605 25.72 12.78 -4.18
C PRO A 605 27.00 12.03 -3.76
N VAL A 606 27.30 10.96 -4.49
CA VAL A 606 28.60 10.28 -4.45
C VAL A 606 29.65 11.16 -5.16
N SER A 607 30.75 11.36 -4.44
CA SER A 607 31.94 12.13 -4.82
C SER A 607 32.57 11.68 -6.15
N ALA A 608 32.79 12.64 -7.06
CA ALA A 608 33.86 12.59 -8.05
C ALA A 608 34.61 13.93 -8.06
N LYS A 609 35.94 13.81 -8.02
CA LYS A 609 36.93 14.81 -7.60
C LYS A 609 37.13 15.97 -8.59
N THR A 610 37.13 17.17 -8.02
CA THR A 610 38.02 18.34 -8.25
C THR A 610 38.57 18.64 -9.65
N VAL A 611 38.14 19.78 -10.23
CA VAL A 611 39.04 20.83 -10.75
C VAL A 611 38.38 22.22 -10.51
N LYS A 612 39.11 23.12 -9.87
CA LYS A 612 38.95 24.60 -9.85
C LYS A 612 40.39 25.17 -9.84
N PRO A 613 40.66 26.46 -10.17
CA PRO A 613 39.74 27.59 -10.35
C PRO A 613 40.08 28.56 -11.52
N ASN A 614 39.18 29.52 -11.80
CA ASN A 614 39.53 30.93 -11.62
C ASN A 614 38.27 31.80 -11.37
N PRO A 615 38.38 32.87 -10.56
CA PRO A 615 37.22 33.56 -9.99
C PRO A 615 36.83 34.80 -10.82
N VAL A 616 35.52 35.01 -10.97
CA VAL A 616 34.90 36.28 -11.37
C VAL A 616 34.10 36.77 -10.15
N PRO A 617 34.05 38.09 -9.84
CA PRO A 617 33.63 38.60 -8.54
C PRO A 617 32.16 38.26 -8.25
N GLN A 618 31.92 37.58 -7.14
CA GLN A 618 30.57 37.42 -6.59
C GLN A 618 30.16 38.72 -5.92
N GLU A 619 29.02 39.27 -6.36
CA GLU A 619 28.21 40.17 -5.55
C GLU A 619 27.86 39.46 -4.24
N SER A 620 28.11 40.14 -3.14
CA SER A 620 27.85 39.66 -1.78
C SER A 620 26.35 39.48 -1.55
N VAL A 621 25.89 38.24 -1.60
CA VAL A 621 24.61 37.83 -0.99
C VAL A 621 24.83 37.84 0.52
N GLU A 622 24.07 38.66 1.24
CA GLU A 622 24.07 38.67 2.70
C GLU A 622 23.75 37.26 3.25
N PRO A 623 24.34 36.85 4.38
CA PRO A 623 24.05 35.55 4.97
C PRO A 623 22.61 35.53 5.49
N VAL A 624 21.72 34.82 4.78
CA VAL A 624 20.37 34.50 5.25
C VAL A 624 20.47 33.77 6.60
N ASP A 625 19.77 34.25 7.63
CA ASP A 625 19.76 33.65 8.96
C ASP A 625 19.38 32.15 8.86
N PRO A 626 20.18 31.21 9.40
CA PRO A 626 19.85 29.79 9.44
C PRO A 626 18.47 29.47 10.02
N LEU A 627 17.94 30.32 10.91
CA LEU A 627 16.59 30.17 11.46
C LEU A 627 15.51 30.55 10.43
N GLU A 628 15.69 31.66 9.71
CA GLU A 628 14.76 32.08 8.65
C GLU A 628 14.69 31.05 7.52
N ALA A 629 15.83 30.49 7.12
CA ALA A 629 15.87 29.41 6.12
C ALA A 629 15.10 28.16 6.58
N ARG A 630 15.13 27.85 7.89
CA ARG A 630 14.36 26.72 8.47
C ARG A 630 12.87 27.02 8.53
N VAL A 631 12.48 28.24 8.89
CA VAL A 631 11.07 28.68 8.88
C VAL A 631 10.51 28.59 7.46
N TYR A 632 11.22 29.14 6.47
CA TYR A 632 10.83 29.08 5.07
C TYR A 632 10.62 27.64 4.58
N LYS A 633 11.59 26.75 4.84
CA LYS A 633 11.51 25.34 4.45
C LYS A 633 10.32 24.62 5.08
N MET A 634 10.04 24.91 6.36
CA MET A 634 8.91 24.32 7.08
C MET A 634 7.57 24.84 6.53
N GLU A 635 7.43 26.15 6.29
CA GLU A 635 6.22 26.73 5.71
C GLU A 635 5.95 26.21 4.29
N ALA A 636 7.00 26.03 3.49
CA ALA A 636 6.92 25.39 2.19
C ALA A 636 6.45 23.92 2.31
N SER A 637 6.99 23.17 3.27
CA SER A 637 6.59 21.78 3.54
C SER A 637 5.11 21.66 3.93
N VAL A 638 4.61 22.54 4.81
CA VAL A 638 3.17 22.58 5.17
C VAL A 638 2.31 22.95 3.96
N SER A 639 2.75 23.92 3.15
CA SER A 639 2.04 24.35 1.95
C SER A 639 1.93 23.22 0.92
N ASP A 640 3.04 22.54 0.64
CA ASP A 640 3.08 21.41 -0.28
C ASP A 640 2.26 20.23 0.24
N TRP A 641 2.31 19.97 1.55
CA TRP A 641 1.51 18.92 2.17
C TRP A 641 0.01 19.13 1.98
N ILE A 642 -0.50 20.35 2.17
CA ILE A 642 -1.94 20.61 2.09
C ILE A 642 -2.39 20.83 0.64
N LEU A 643 -1.63 21.60 -0.14
CA LEU A 643 -2.04 22.01 -1.49
C LEU A 643 -1.76 20.93 -2.53
N LYS A 644 -0.65 20.20 -2.39
CA LYS A 644 -0.18 19.21 -3.38
C LYS A 644 -0.33 17.75 -2.92
N ASP A 645 -0.87 17.52 -1.71
CA ASP A 645 -1.00 16.18 -1.12
C ASP A 645 0.36 15.44 -1.05
N VAL A 646 1.43 16.20 -0.82
CA VAL A 646 2.79 15.67 -0.67
C VAL A 646 3.00 15.17 0.75
N LEU A 647 3.72 14.07 0.91
CA LEU A 647 4.01 13.50 2.23
C LEU A 647 4.76 14.50 3.13
N LEU A 648 4.14 14.90 4.25
CA LEU A 648 4.73 15.87 5.19
C LEU A 648 6.01 15.33 5.83
N ASP A 649 7.07 16.14 5.84
CA ASP A 649 8.37 15.73 6.37
C ASP A 649 8.34 15.46 7.89
N GLN A 650 9.29 14.66 8.35
CA GLN A 650 9.33 14.19 9.73
C GLN A 650 9.50 15.31 10.77
N ASP A 651 10.28 16.36 10.47
CA ASP A 651 10.54 17.44 11.42
C ASP A 651 9.31 18.34 11.56
N THR A 652 8.71 18.75 10.44
CA THR A 652 7.48 19.55 10.42
C THR A 652 6.31 18.79 11.07
N ALA A 653 6.13 17.51 10.74
CA ALA A 653 5.11 16.68 11.36
C ALA A 653 5.36 16.49 12.86
N LYS A 654 6.63 16.49 13.31
CA LYS A 654 6.99 16.44 14.73
C LYS A 654 6.67 17.77 15.44
N TYR A 655 6.88 18.91 14.79
CA TYR A 655 6.48 20.21 15.35
C TYR A 655 4.97 20.28 15.60
N ILE A 656 4.16 19.95 14.59
CA ILE A 656 2.69 19.91 14.72
C ILE A 656 2.25 18.96 15.85
N ARG A 657 2.79 17.74 15.91
CA ARG A 657 2.43 16.78 16.97
C ARG A 657 2.81 17.29 18.36
N ASN A 658 3.99 17.88 18.54
CA ASN A 658 4.41 18.41 19.83
C ASN A 658 3.54 19.59 20.28
N SER A 659 3.19 20.48 19.36
CA SER A 659 2.25 21.58 19.59
C SER A 659 0.91 21.06 20.08
N LEU A 660 0.31 20.10 19.38
CA LEU A 660 -0.96 19.51 19.76
C LEU A 660 -0.91 18.78 21.10
N ALA A 661 0.17 18.03 21.37
CA ALA A 661 0.36 17.38 22.67
C ALA A 661 0.45 18.40 23.80
N MET A 662 1.16 19.51 23.60
CA MET A 662 1.26 20.56 24.60
C MET A 662 -0.08 21.26 24.85
N ILE A 663 -0.82 21.56 23.79
CA ILE A 663 -2.18 22.14 23.88
C ILE A 663 -3.09 21.19 24.66
N TYR A 664 -3.05 19.89 24.35
CA TYR A 664 -3.78 18.89 25.13
C TYR A 664 -3.32 18.88 26.60
N ASP A 665 -2.01 18.88 26.86
CA ASP A 665 -1.37 18.93 28.18
C ASP A 665 -1.88 20.10 29.03
N GLN A 666 -2.02 21.28 28.43
CA GLN A 666 -2.46 22.51 29.10
C GLN A 666 -3.98 22.60 29.31
N HIS A 667 -4.79 22.16 28.34
CA HIS A 667 -6.21 22.48 28.30
C HIS A 667 -7.15 21.30 28.64
N ALA A 668 -6.71 20.05 28.54
CA ALA A 668 -7.60 18.92 28.79
C ALA A 668 -7.90 18.74 30.29
N ASN A 669 -9.19 18.67 30.64
CA ASN A 669 -9.68 18.44 31.99
C ASN A 669 -10.53 17.16 32.05
N ALA A 670 -10.04 16.14 32.76
CA ALA A 670 -10.68 14.82 32.84
C ALA A 670 -11.98 14.81 33.65
N ASP A 671 -12.12 15.72 34.63
CA ASP A 671 -13.29 15.79 35.51
C ASP A 671 -14.55 16.13 34.71
N TRP A 672 -14.42 16.92 33.65
CA TRP A 672 -15.53 17.28 32.76
C TRP A 672 -16.05 16.10 31.91
N TYR A 673 -15.28 15.01 31.83
CA TYR A 673 -15.56 13.84 30.99
C TYR A 673 -15.67 12.54 31.79
N GLY A 674 -15.92 12.64 33.11
CA GLY A 674 -16.23 11.49 33.94
C GLY A 674 -15.05 10.53 34.16
N ALA A 675 -13.82 11.05 34.22
CA ALA A 675 -12.63 10.26 34.55
C ALA A 675 -11.79 10.94 35.62
N LYS A 676 -11.25 10.16 36.57
CA LYS A 676 -10.45 10.70 37.67
C LYS A 676 -9.07 11.20 37.23
N PHE A 677 -8.56 10.67 36.12
CA PHE A 677 -7.27 11.04 35.57
C PHE A 677 -7.36 11.21 34.06
N LYS A 678 -6.64 12.20 33.57
CA LYS A 678 -6.50 12.47 32.14
C LYS A 678 -5.59 11.42 31.48
N PRO A 679 -6.04 10.74 30.41
CA PRO A 679 -5.19 9.84 29.66
C PRO A 679 -4.01 10.58 29.02
N ASP A 680 -2.84 9.95 29.06
CA ASP A 680 -1.67 10.46 28.36
C ASP A 680 -1.85 10.35 26.84
N ILE A 681 -1.59 11.45 26.13
CA ILE A 681 -1.56 11.49 24.66
C ILE A 681 -0.22 10.97 24.10
N ARG A 682 0.76 10.74 24.99
CA ARG A 682 2.08 10.21 24.67
C ARG A 682 2.19 8.72 25.01
N SER A 683 3.13 8.06 24.36
CA SER A 683 3.59 6.72 24.73
C SER A 683 5.11 6.76 24.78
N GLY A 684 5.64 6.99 25.98
CA GLY A 684 7.03 7.37 26.18
C GLY A 684 7.33 8.70 25.49
N ASN A 685 8.37 8.73 24.64
CA ASN A 685 8.77 9.94 23.92
C ASN A 685 7.91 10.24 22.67
N PHE A 686 6.98 9.36 22.31
CA PHE A 686 6.20 9.46 21.08
C PHE A 686 4.82 10.09 21.34
N VAL A 687 4.37 10.98 20.46
CA VAL A 687 3.05 11.62 20.52
C VAL A 687 2.05 10.86 19.64
N ASN A 688 0.98 10.31 20.22
CA ASN A 688 0.02 9.44 19.54
C ASN A 688 -1.06 10.21 18.75
N ILE A 689 -0.63 11.10 17.85
CA ILE A 689 -1.53 11.86 16.99
C ILE A 689 -1.28 11.53 15.54
N ASN A 690 -2.31 11.05 14.86
CA ASN A 690 -2.32 10.85 13.42
C ASN A 690 -2.45 12.19 12.70
N VAL A 691 -1.48 12.50 11.85
CA VAL A 691 -1.50 13.67 10.97
C VAL A 691 -1.64 13.13 9.54
N PRO A 692 -2.68 13.48 8.77
CA PRO A 692 -2.91 12.92 7.44
C PRO A 692 -1.66 13.01 6.55
N ASN A 693 -1.38 11.96 5.78
CA ASN A 693 -0.26 11.92 4.83
C ASN A 693 1.08 12.47 5.38
N ALA A 694 1.48 12.07 6.60
CA ALA A 694 2.69 12.57 7.26
C ALA A 694 3.65 11.46 7.72
N HIS A 695 4.94 11.73 7.70
CA HIS A 695 5.94 10.82 8.28
C HIS A 695 5.70 10.63 9.78
N GLY A 696 5.96 9.41 10.26
CA GLY A 696 5.89 9.06 11.68
C GLY A 696 4.50 8.67 12.20
N ASN A 697 3.48 8.53 11.33
CA ASN A 697 2.22 7.89 11.71
C ASN A 697 2.44 6.41 12.04
N ARG A 698 1.64 5.87 12.97
CA ARG A 698 1.68 4.45 13.38
C ARG A 698 0.32 3.82 13.18
N LEU A 699 0.28 2.50 12.97
CA LEU A 699 -0.94 1.72 12.71
C LEU A 699 -2.02 1.80 13.81
N LYS A 700 -1.70 2.28 15.03
CA LYS A 700 -2.61 2.36 16.18
C LYS A 700 -2.54 3.73 16.87
N GLN A 701 -2.81 4.80 16.13
CA GLN A 701 -2.99 6.14 16.72
C GLN A 701 -4.47 6.35 17.02
N VAL A 702 -4.77 6.83 18.23
CA VAL A 702 -6.15 6.98 18.73
C VAL A 702 -6.74 8.34 18.32
N VAL A 703 -5.93 9.39 18.33
CA VAL A 703 -6.37 10.77 18.07
C VAL A 703 -5.90 11.23 16.70
N ASN A 704 -6.79 11.87 15.94
CA ASN A 704 -6.44 12.52 14.67
C ASN A 704 -6.24 14.03 14.87
N PHE A 705 -5.31 14.65 14.14
CA PHE A 705 -5.20 16.10 14.05
C PHE A 705 -6.45 16.69 13.37
N VAL A 706 -6.76 16.20 12.17
CA VAL A 706 -7.99 16.47 11.42
C VAL A 706 -8.42 15.18 10.72
N SER A 707 -9.69 15.06 10.36
CA SER A 707 -10.17 13.90 9.60
C SER A 707 -9.62 13.91 8.17
N GLU A 708 -9.53 12.72 7.53
CA GLU A 708 -9.11 12.60 6.13
C GLU A 708 -10.02 13.42 5.19
N ALA A 709 -11.33 13.41 5.45
CA ALA A 709 -12.30 14.18 4.68
C ALA A 709 -12.10 15.69 4.80
N GLU A 710 -11.69 16.17 5.97
CA GLU A 710 -11.41 17.59 6.20
C GLU A 710 -10.08 18.01 5.58
N TYR A 711 -9.04 17.17 5.70
CA TYR A 711 -7.75 17.36 5.02
C TYR A 711 -7.91 17.50 3.49
N LYS A 712 -8.73 16.65 2.86
CA LYS A 712 -8.98 16.69 1.41
C LYS A 712 -9.70 17.96 0.93
N LYS A 713 -10.31 18.76 1.82
CA LYS A 713 -10.92 20.05 1.45
C LYS A 713 -9.90 21.15 1.13
N ARG A 714 -8.62 20.98 1.53
CA ARG A 714 -7.52 21.93 1.27
C ARG A 714 -7.87 23.39 1.61
N SER A 715 -8.60 23.58 2.71
CA SER A 715 -9.11 24.89 3.10
C SER A 715 -8.00 25.82 3.56
N VAL A 716 -8.24 27.13 3.40
CA VAL A 716 -7.35 28.17 3.93
C VAL A 716 -7.18 27.99 5.45
N TRP A 717 -8.27 27.70 6.15
CA TRP A 717 -8.27 27.51 7.60
C TRP A 717 -7.35 26.37 8.08
N ILE A 718 -7.39 25.19 7.44
CA ILE A 718 -6.50 24.08 7.81
C ILE A 718 -5.04 24.43 7.52
N THR A 719 -4.79 25.18 6.45
CA THR A 719 -3.45 25.66 6.10
C THR A 719 -2.92 26.61 7.17
N GLU A 720 -3.73 27.59 7.59
CA GLU A 720 -3.38 28.54 8.65
C GLU A 720 -3.12 27.85 9.99
N VAL A 721 -4.02 26.96 10.44
CA VAL A 721 -3.84 26.20 11.68
C VAL A 721 -2.58 25.34 11.63
N SER A 722 -2.32 24.68 10.50
CA SER A 722 -1.14 23.84 10.34
C SER A 722 0.16 24.64 10.35
N MET A 723 0.18 25.81 9.70
CA MET A 723 1.33 26.72 9.73
C MET A 723 1.56 27.28 11.14
N ALA A 724 0.50 27.71 11.83
CA ALA A 724 0.58 28.20 13.19
C ALA A 724 1.13 27.14 14.16
N LEU A 725 0.59 25.91 14.10
CA LEU A 725 1.06 24.78 14.91
C LEU A 725 2.50 24.40 14.60
N ALA A 726 2.91 24.44 13.33
CA ALA A 726 4.28 24.16 12.91
C ALA A 726 5.27 25.24 13.43
N ARG A 727 4.94 26.53 13.25
CA ARG A 727 5.74 27.66 13.80
C ARG A 727 5.84 27.56 15.31
N PHE A 728 4.71 27.43 16.01
CA PHE A 728 4.69 27.26 17.46
C PHE A 728 5.58 26.08 17.91
N GLY A 729 5.50 24.94 17.22
CA GLY A 729 6.30 23.76 17.55
C GLY A 729 7.79 23.89 17.24
N LEU A 730 8.17 24.71 16.26
CA LEU A 730 9.56 25.02 15.92
C LEU A 730 10.23 25.88 16.99
N TYR A 731 9.52 26.90 17.49
CA TYR A 731 10.02 27.80 18.55
C TYR A 731 9.85 27.21 19.96
N MET A 732 9.04 26.17 20.13
CA MET A 732 8.82 25.51 21.41
C MET A 732 10.10 24.95 22.03
N ASN A 733 10.42 25.39 23.25
CA ASN A 733 11.54 24.85 24.03
C ASN A 733 11.03 23.80 25.05
N LYS A 734 11.57 22.57 24.97
CA LYS A 734 11.23 21.47 25.88
C LYS A 734 11.50 21.74 27.36
N LYS A 735 12.35 22.72 27.71
CA LYS A 735 12.71 23.07 29.10
C LYS A 735 12.00 24.30 29.63
N ASN A 736 11.66 25.27 28.76
CA ASN A 736 11.21 26.60 29.18
C ASN A 736 9.73 26.90 28.86
N GLY A 737 9.01 25.95 28.24
CA GLY A 737 7.60 26.13 27.90
C GLY A 737 7.39 26.83 26.55
N PRO A 738 6.21 27.43 26.32
CA PRO A 738 5.85 27.98 25.02
C PRO A 738 6.62 29.28 24.75
N ASP A 739 7.27 29.36 23.59
CA ASP A 739 7.98 30.56 23.15
C ASP A 739 7.12 31.29 22.11
N TRP A 740 6.66 32.50 22.47
CA TRP A 740 5.83 33.38 21.63
C TRP A 740 6.60 34.62 21.16
N THR A 741 7.93 34.56 21.09
CA THR A 741 8.77 35.73 20.74
C THR A 741 8.98 35.95 19.25
N TYR A 742 8.40 35.12 18.37
CA TYR A 742 8.52 35.24 16.92
C TYR A 742 7.48 36.20 16.29
N SER A 743 7.79 36.75 15.13
CA SER A 743 7.03 37.86 14.50
C SER A 743 5.53 37.62 14.29
N LYS A 744 5.12 36.37 14.00
CA LYS A 744 3.70 35.98 13.79
C LYS A 744 3.01 35.40 15.03
N ALA A 745 3.64 35.44 16.20
CA ALA A 745 3.17 34.77 17.41
C ALA A 745 1.76 35.22 17.87
N ALA A 746 1.44 36.51 17.75
CA ALA A 746 0.14 37.02 18.17
C ALA A 746 -1.02 36.49 17.31
N GLU A 747 -0.82 36.39 15.99
CA GLU A 747 -1.81 35.83 15.06
C GLU A 747 -1.94 34.33 15.27
N ASP A 748 -0.80 33.63 15.37
CA ASP A 748 -0.76 32.17 15.58
C ASP A 748 -1.42 31.78 16.91
N TYR A 749 -1.27 32.60 17.97
CA TYR A 749 -1.91 32.36 19.26
C TYR A 749 -3.43 32.29 19.13
N LEU A 750 -4.05 33.26 18.43
CA LEU A 750 -5.51 33.31 18.25
C LEU A 750 -6.02 32.12 17.43
N VAL A 751 -5.30 31.79 16.34
CA VAL A 751 -5.60 30.63 15.50
C VAL A 751 -5.54 29.34 16.30
N ILE A 752 -4.49 29.17 17.12
CA ILE A 752 -4.29 27.98 17.95
C ILE A 752 -5.35 27.87 19.06
N GLN A 753 -5.69 28.96 19.75
CA GLN A 753 -6.73 28.94 20.80
C GLN A 753 -8.10 28.57 20.22
N SER A 754 -8.50 29.19 19.10
CA SER A 754 -9.76 28.86 18.45
C SER A 754 -9.84 27.41 17.99
N PHE A 755 -8.71 26.83 17.57
CA PHE A 755 -8.63 25.41 17.21
C PHE A 755 -8.68 24.50 18.45
N ALA A 756 -7.96 24.86 19.52
CA ALA A 756 -7.87 24.10 20.76
C ALA A 756 -9.24 23.88 21.41
N ASP A 757 -10.11 24.90 21.40
CA ASP A 757 -11.47 24.84 21.95
C ASP A 757 -12.31 23.69 21.38
N ARG A 758 -12.05 23.30 20.13
CA ARG A 758 -12.76 22.20 19.45
C ARG A 758 -11.98 20.88 19.53
N TRP A 759 -10.67 20.95 19.33
CA TRP A 759 -9.85 19.76 19.19
C TRP A 759 -9.55 19.04 20.52
N VAL A 760 -9.38 19.79 21.62
CA VAL A 760 -9.05 19.21 22.94
C VAL A 760 -10.19 18.34 23.51
N PRO A 761 -11.48 18.79 23.49
CA PRO A 761 -12.63 17.95 23.81
C PRO A 761 -12.68 16.63 23.04
N TYR A 762 -12.44 16.69 21.73
CA TYR A 762 -12.41 15.54 20.84
C TYR A 762 -11.29 14.56 21.23
N ALA A 763 -10.07 15.05 21.37
CA ALA A 763 -8.90 14.24 21.71
C ALA A 763 -9.07 13.50 23.05
N LEU A 764 -9.61 14.19 24.07
CA LEU A 764 -9.85 13.61 25.40
C LEU A 764 -10.90 12.47 25.34
N THR A 765 -12.00 12.71 24.62
CA THR A 765 -13.08 11.73 24.46
C THR A 765 -12.59 10.46 23.77
N GLU A 766 -11.81 10.62 22.69
CA GLU A 766 -11.23 9.50 21.93
C GLU A 766 -10.25 8.66 22.77
N LEU A 767 -9.37 9.32 23.53
CA LEU A 767 -8.43 8.63 24.42
C LEU A 767 -9.15 7.87 25.54
N LEU A 768 -10.19 8.47 26.15
CA LEU A 768 -11.00 7.80 27.17
C LEU A 768 -11.73 6.60 26.61
N ARG A 769 -12.38 6.72 25.44
CA ARG A 769 -13.02 5.60 24.76
C ARG A 769 -12.06 4.45 24.52
N SER A 770 -10.90 4.73 23.92
CA SER A 770 -9.88 3.70 23.64
C SER A 770 -9.34 3.05 24.91
N LYS A 771 -9.16 3.81 26.00
CA LYS A 771 -8.73 3.26 27.30
C LYS A 771 -9.80 2.37 27.94
N ARG A 772 -11.08 2.73 27.82
CA ARG A 772 -12.23 1.96 28.35
C ARG A 772 -12.43 0.65 27.57
N GLU A 773 -12.39 0.69 26.25
CA GLU A 773 -12.54 -0.51 25.39
C GLU A 773 -11.47 -1.59 25.63
N ASN A 774 -10.26 -1.19 26.06
CA ASN A 774 -9.14 -2.10 26.29
C ASN A 774 -9.02 -2.62 27.74
N GLN A 775 -10.04 -2.48 28.60
CA GLN A 775 -10.01 -2.90 30.02
C GLN A 775 -10.31 -4.39 30.28
N GLY A 776 -10.66 -5.17 29.24
CA GLY A 776 -11.11 -6.56 29.41
C GLY A 776 -10.13 -7.47 30.17
N MET A 777 -8.82 -7.28 29.98
CA MET A 777 -7.79 -8.04 30.71
C MET A 777 -7.75 -7.72 32.21
N ILE A 778 -7.95 -6.46 32.58
CA ILE A 778 -7.90 -6.00 33.98
C ILE A 778 -9.15 -6.50 34.73
N LEU A 779 -10.32 -6.45 34.09
CA LEU A 779 -11.53 -7.04 34.66
C LEU A 779 -11.43 -8.57 34.77
N THR A 780 -10.80 -9.23 33.80
CA THR A 780 -10.52 -10.67 33.88
C THR A 780 -9.60 -10.98 35.05
N GLU A 781 -8.52 -10.23 35.23
CA GLU A 781 -7.61 -10.37 36.38
C GLU A 781 -8.37 -10.20 37.70
N HIS A 782 -9.20 -9.16 37.83
CA HIS A 782 -10.00 -8.93 39.03
C HIS A 782 -10.98 -10.08 39.31
N LEU A 783 -11.61 -10.63 38.28
CA LEU A 783 -12.48 -11.80 38.39
C LEU A 783 -11.71 -13.06 38.83
N GLN A 784 -10.46 -13.24 38.41
CA GLN A 784 -9.65 -14.36 38.90
C GLN A 784 -9.32 -14.21 40.38
N LEU A 785 -9.06 -12.99 40.87
CA LEU A 785 -8.91 -12.73 42.31
C LEU A 785 -10.21 -13.09 43.06
N ALA A 786 -11.37 -12.69 42.53
CA ALA A 786 -12.66 -13.02 43.13
C ALA A 786 -12.95 -14.53 43.13
N ARG A 787 -12.57 -15.25 42.07
CA ARG A 787 -12.64 -16.73 42.01
C ARG A 787 -11.69 -17.38 43.02
N ALA A 788 -10.47 -16.86 43.18
CA ALA A 788 -9.51 -17.34 44.17
C ALA A 788 -10.02 -17.18 45.61
N LEU A 789 -10.75 -16.10 45.90
CA LEU A 789 -11.41 -15.89 47.19
C LEU A 789 -12.64 -16.79 47.40
N GLY A 790 -13.26 -17.28 46.32
CA GLY A 790 -14.46 -18.11 46.37
C GLY A 790 -15.75 -17.32 46.59
N ILE A 791 -15.78 -16.01 46.28
CA ILE A 791 -16.94 -15.13 46.53
C ILE A 791 -17.97 -15.09 45.39
N ILE A 792 -17.65 -15.65 44.23
CA ILE A 792 -18.56 -15.71 43.08
C ILE A 792 -19.40 -16.98 43.16
N LYS A 793 -20.73 -16.87 43.13
CA LYS A 793 -21.65 -18.02 43.14
C LYS A 793 -21.77 -18.66 41.74
N PRO A 794 -22.08 -19.97 41.64
CA PRO A 794 -22.16 -20.68 40.36
C PRO A 794 -23.19 -20.13 39.35
N ASN A 795 -24.15 -19.29 39.79
CA ASN A 795 -25.19 -18.68 38.95
C ASN A 795 -25.28 -17.14 39.14
N ALA A 796 -24.19 -16.49 39.56
CA ALA A 796 -24.22 -15.06 39.83
C ALA A 796 -24.44 -14.25 38.54
N THR A 797 -25.37 -13.29 38.58
CA THR A 797 -25.57 -12.33 37.50
C THR A 797 -24.40 -11.36 37.40
N SER A 798 -24.19 -10.72 36.23
CA SER A 798 -23.12 -9.72 36.06
C SER A 798 -23.19 -8.57 37.05
N LYS A 799 -24.41 -8.18 37.47
CA LYS A 799 -24.64 -7.17 38.49
C LYS A 799 -24.21 -7.64 39.89
N GLU A 800 -24.52 -8.89 40.25
CA GLU A 800 -24.08 -9.47 41.53
C GLU A 800 -22.56 -9.61 41.57
N VAL A 801 -21.94 -10.04 40.47
CA VAL A 801 -20.48 -10.13 40.34
C VAL A 801 -19.84 -8.74 40.44
N LEU A 802 -20.38 -7.75 39.75
CA LEU A 802 -19.89 -6.37 39.83
C LEU A 802 -19.98 -5.82 41.26
N ASN A 803 -21.08 -6.08 41.98
CA ASN A 803 -21.21 -5.69 43.39
C ASN A 803 -20.12 -6.33 44.27
N GLN A 804 -19.75 -7.59 44.02
CA GLN A 804 -18.64 -8.24 44.74
C GLN A 804 -17.29 -7.57 44.41
N LEU A 805 -17.04 -7.25 43.14
CA LEU A 805 -15.81 -6.58 42.71
C LEU A 805 -15.65 -5.16 43.28
N LEU A 806 -16.76 -4.49 43.62
CA LEU A 806 -16.74 -3.15 44.20
C LEU A 806 -16.48 -3.15 45.72
N MET A 807 -16.48 -4.32 46.38
CA MET A 807 -16.19 -4.42 47.81
C MET A 807 -14.74 -4.02 48.14
N ASN A 808 -14.53 -3.53 49.36
CA ASN A 808 -13.19 -3.22 49.87
C ASN A 808 -12.59 -4.44 50.58
N LYS A 809 -11.26 -4.50 50.65
CA LYS A 809 -10.49 -5.59 51.29
C LYS A 809 -11.01 -5.97 52.69
N GLU A 810 -11.34 -4.99 53.53
CA GLU A 810 -11.83 -5.19 54.90
C GLU A 810 -13.19 -5.93 54.94
N ALA A 811 -14.11 -5.58 54.05
CA ALA A 811 -15.41 -6.23 53.96
C ALA A 811 -15.29 -7.69 53.50
N LEU A 812 -14.33 -7.98 52.62
CA LEU A 812 -14.05 -9.35 52.16
C LEU A 812 -13.45 -10.21 53.27
N ILE A 813 -12.51 -9.66 54.07
CA ILE A 813 -11.94 -10.38 55.22
C ILE A 813 -13.03 -10.78 56.22
N GLY A 814 -13.98 -9.89 56.49
CA GLY A 814 -15.11 -10.17 57.39
C GLY A 814 -16.10 -11.22 56.89
N GLN A 815 -16.17 -11.48 55.58
CA GLN A 815 -17.11 -12.43 54.96
C GLN A 815 -16.61 -13.88 55.00
N HIS A 816 -15.30 -14.10 55.10
CA HIS A 816 -14.70 -15.43 55.00
C HIS A 816 -14.63 -16.19 56.33
N LYS A 817 -14.96 -17.48 56.30
CA LYS A 817 -14.67 -18.41 57.40
C LYS A 817 -13.17 -18.71 57.49
N SER A 818 -12.74 -19.25 58.64
CA SER A 818 -11.37 -19.69 58.84
C SER A 818 -10.96 -20.73 57.78
N ALA A 819 -9.77 -20.57 57.19
CA ALA A 819 -9.34 -21.40 56.07
C ALA A 819 -9.16 -22.87 56.51
N ALA A 820 -9.70 -23.81 55.71
CA ALA A 820 -9.65 -25.24 56.02
C ALA A 820 -8.23 -25.83 55.99
N THR A 821 -7.38 -25.32 55.10
CA THR A 821 -5.97 -25.70 55.03
C THR A 821 -5.07 -24.50 54.79
N GLU A 822 -3.77 -24.66 55.03
CA GLU A 822 -2.77 -23.63 54.76
C GLU A 822 -2.73 -23.23 53.28
N SER A 823 -3.00 -24.17 52.37
CA SER A 823 -3.10 -23.91 50.93
C SER A 823 -4.23 -22.92 50.60
N ILE A 824 -5.41 -23.04 51.22
CA ILE A 824 -6.50 -22.07 51.04
C ILE A 824 -6.11 -20.70 51.63
N ALA A 825 -5.52 -20.69 52.83
CA ALA A 825 -5.11 -19.46 53.50
C ALA A 825 -4.15 -18.64 52.64
N LYS A 826 -3.17 -19.33 52.02
CA LYS A 826 -2.19 -18.71 51.13
C LYS A 826 -2.83 -18.09 49.88
N VAL A 827 -3.67 -18.85 49.17
CA VAL A 827 -4.34 -18.36 47.95
C VAL A 827 -5.23 -17.15 48.24
N ARG A 828 -5.94 -17.15 49.39
CA ARG A 828 -6.75 -16.01 49.82
C ARG A 828 -5.92 -14.78 50.14
N SER A 829 -4.80 -14.93 50.86
CA SER A 829 -3.91 -13.83 51.20
C SER A 829 -3.36 -13.17 49.93
N ASP A 830 -2.83 -13.98 49.00
CA ASP A 830 -2.27 -13.49 47.73
C ASP A 830 -3.31 -12.72 46.89
N ALA A 831 -4.57 -13.16 46.93
CA ALA A 831 -5.66 -12.50 46.22
C ALA A 831 -6.08 -11.17 46.89
N LEU A 832 -6.17 -11.14 48.23
CA LEU A 832 -6.52 -9.94 48.99
C LEU A 832 -5.43 -8.86 48.91
N ASP A 833 -4.16 -9.23 48.78
CA ASP A 833 -3.06 -8.27 48.69
C ASP A 833 -3.05 -7.49 47.36
N LYS A 834 -3.59 -8.08 46.29
CA LYS A 834 -3.69 -7.45 44.96
C LYS A 834 -5.02 -6.74 44.71
N TRP A 835 -6.00 -6.93 45.58
CA TRP A 835 -7.41 -6.53 45.34
C TRP A 835 -7.58 -5.04 45.05
N GLU A 836 -7.12 -4.16 45.95
CA GLU A 836 -7.32 -2.71 45.81
C GLU A 836 -6.54 -2.12 44.62
N GLU A 837 -5.35 -2.66 44.36
CA GLU A 837 -4.53 -2.24 43.22
C GLU A 837 -5.27 -2.52 41.90
N VAL A 838 -5.76 -3.75 41.71
CA VAL A 838 -6.47 -4.15 40.49
C VAL A 838 -7.82 -3.43 40.35
N LYS A 839 -8.58 -3.27 41.45
CA LYS A 839 -9.85 -2.52 41.44
C LYS A 839 -9.66 -1.08 40.97
N SER A 840 -8.64 -0.39 41.49
CA SER A 840 -8.38 1.01 41.14
C SER A 840 -8.01 1.22 39.66
N LYS A 841 -7.33 0.26 39.03
CA LYS A 841 -6.85 0.38 37.64
C LYS A 841 -7.97 0.57 36.63
N TRP A 842 -9.09 -0.13 36.79
CA TRP A 842 -10.24 0.03 35.89
C TRP A 842 -11.26 1.03 36.43
N LEU A 843 -11.51 1.06 37.75
CA LEU A 843 -12.57 1.91 38.34
C LEU A 843 -12.28 3.41 38.17
N ASN A 844 -11.00 3.82 38.20
CA ASN A 844 -10.61 5.22 38.03
C ASN A 844 -10.88 5.81 36.62
N LEU A 845 -11.23 4.98 35.64
CA LEU A 845 -11.60 5.40 34.28
C LEU A 845 -13.09 5.72 34.12
N TYR A 846 -13.87 5.51 35.18
CA TYR A 846 -15.31 5.71 35.24
C TYR A 846 -15.65 6.67 36.39
N ALA A 847 -16.72 7.45 36.26
CA ALA A 847 -17.14 8.37 37.30
C ALA A 847 -18.01 7.65 38.36
N PRO A 848 -17.89 8.00 39.65
CA PRO A 848 -18.83 7.52 40.68
C PRO A 848 -20.19 8.23 40.65
N ASN A 849 -20.42 9.18 39.73
CA ASN A 849 -21.68 9.92 39.65
C ASN A 849 -22.71 9.20 38.77
N ASP A 850 -23.99 9.29 39.15
CA ASP A 850 -25.21 8.58 38.69
C ASP A 850 -25.53 8.57 37.17
N HIS A 851 -24.55 8.34 36.29
CA HIS A 851 -24.80 8.12 34.87
C HIS A 851 -25.01 6.63 34.60
N ALA A 852 -26.28 6.25 34.42
CA ALA A 852 -26.71 4.89 34.05
C ALA A 852 -25.97 4.30 32.83
N LEU A 853 -25.49 5.15 31.92
CA LEU A 853 -24.81 4.77 30.67
C LEU A 853 -23.41 4.13 30.86
N GLU A 854 -22.67 4.47 31.92
CA GLU A 854 -21.33 3.89 32.15
C GLU A 854 -21.40 2.53 32.87
N GLY A 855 -22.43 2.33 33.70
CA GLY A 855 -22.68 1.06 34.40
C GLY A 855 -22.98 -0.09 33.43
N ASP A 856 -23.73 0.16 32.36
CA ASP A 856 -24.06 -0.84 31.34
C ASP A 856 -22.82 -1.31 30.56
N ILE A 857 -21.88 -0.39 30.29
CA ILE A 857 -20.60 -0.70 29.62
C ILE A 857 -19.77 -1.65 30.50
N VAL A 858 -19.64 -1.35 31.79
CA VAL A 858 -18.89 -2.19 32.73
C VAL A 858 -19.58 -3.54 32.92
N GLN A 859 -20.92 -3.59 33.04
CA GLN A 859 -21.65 -4.85 33.13
C GLN A 859 -21.46 -5.74 31.91
N LYS A 860 -21.44 -5.16 30.70
CA LYS A 860 -21.15 -5.90 29.47
C LYS A 860 -19.73 -6.47 29.48
N MET A 861 -18.75 -5.68 29.92
CA MET A 861 -17.36 -6.16 30.05
C MET A 861 -17.22 -7.26 31.09
N VAL A 862 -17.94 -7.18 32.22
CA VAL A 862 -17.99 -8.26 33.23
C VAL A 862 -18.57 -9.54 32.64
N LEU A 863 -19.66 -9.45 31.84
CA LEU A 863 -20.22 -10.61 31.13
C LEU A 863 -19.21 -11.25 30.17
N GLU A 864 -18.45 -10.45 29.43
CA GLU A 864 -17.41 -10.95 28.53
C GLU A 864 -16.27 -11.62 29.30
N ALA A 865 -15.84 -11.03 30.42
CA ALA A 865 -14.76 -11.57 31.24
C ALA A 865 -15.18 -12.85 32.00
N LEU A 866 -16.46 -13.01 32.35
CA LEU A 866 -17.00 -14.24 32.96
C LEU A 866 -16.88 -15.47 32.04
N LYS A 867 -16.86 -15.27 30.71
CA LYS A 867 -16.66 -16.36 29.74
C LYS A 867 -15.25 -16.96 29.79
N GLN A 868 -14.29 -16.27 30.39
CA GLN A 868 -12.92 -16.78 30.53
C GLN A 868 -12.88 -17.88 31.60
N PRO A 869 -12.14 -18.98 31.37
CA PRO A 869 -12.01 -20.06 32.34
C PRO A 869 -11.30 -19.60 33.62
N ALA A 870 -11.47 -20.34 34.72
CA ALA A 870 -10.72 -20.10 35.95
C ALA A 870 -9.22 -20.39 35.73
N ASP A 871 -8.36 -19.70 36.47
CA ASP A 871 -6.92 -19.96 36.43
C ASP A 871 -6.61 -21.40 36.89
N SER A 872 -5.75 -22.10 36.16
CA SER A 872 -5.16 -23.40 36.49
C SER A 872 -4.62 -23.49 37.93
N ARG A 873 -4.19 -22.36 38.51
CA ARG A 873 -3.74 -22.29 39.91
C ARG A 873 -4.84 -22.66 40.90
N ILE A 874 -6.08 -22.29 40.61
CA ILE A 874 -7.24 -22.60 41.45
C ILE A 874 -7.52 -24.10 41.42
N GLU A 875 -7.42 -24.73 40.24
CA GLU A 875 -7.54 -26.18 40.08
C GLU A 875 -6.43 -26.95 40.82
N GLN A 876 -5.18 -26.50 40.69
CA GLN A 876 -4.06 -27.08 41.42
C GLN A 876 -4.22 -26.93 42.94
N ALA A 877 -4.68 -25.76 43.40
CA ALA A 877 -4.96 -25.51 44.81
C ALA A 877 -6.10 -26.39 45.32
N ALA A 878 -7.19 -26.54 44.57
CA ALA A 878 -8.31 -27.42 44.91
C ALA A 878 -7.85 -28.88 45.08
N ASN A 879 -7.11 -29.41 44.10
CA ASN A 879 -6.58 -30.77 44.15
C ASN A 879 -5.60 -30.97 45.32
N ARG A 880 -4.77 -29.97 45.62
CA ARG A 880 -3.84 -30.01 46.75
C ARG A 880 -4.60 -30.01 48.08
N THR A 881 -5.60 -29.15 48.23
CA THR A 881 -6.44 -29.11 49.43
C THR A 881 -7.18 -30.43 49.64
N VAL A 882 -7.73 -31.05 48.59
CA VAL A 882 -8.37 -32.38 48.70
C VAL A 882 -7.39 -33.43 49.23
N ARG A 883 -6.12 -33.41 48.79
CA ARG A 883 -5.08 -34.29 49.34
C ARG A 883 -4.75 -33.98 50.80
N GLU A 884 -4.70 -32.70 51.18
CA GLU A 884 -4.42 -32.28 52.55
C GLU A 884 -5.50 -32.73 53.54
N ILE A 885 -6.76 -32.81 53.11
CA ILE A 885 -7.89 -33.26 53.95
C ILE A 885 -8.28 -34.73 53.73
N ALA A 886 -7.47 -35.51 52.99
CA ALA A 886 -7.82 -36.88 52.61
C ALA A 886 -8.04 -37.82 53.81
N SER A 887 -7.31 -37.63 54.91
CA SER A 887 -7.55 -38.37 56.15
C SER A 887 -8.93 -38.06 56.73
N THR A 888 -9.30 -36.78 56.79
CA THR A 888 -10.61 -36.35 57.27
C THR A 888 -11.74 -36.84 56.35
N LEU A 889 -11.53 -36.87 55.04
CA LEU A 889 -12.50 -37.45 54.09
C LEU A 889 -12.72 -38.95 54.33
N THR A 890 -11.68 -39.67 54.75
CA THR A 890 -11.77 -41.08 55.15
C THR A 890 -12.48 -41.23 56.50
N GLU A 891 -12.20 -40.35 57.46
CA GLU A 891 -12.90 -40.36 58.76
C GLU A 891 -14.40 -40.08 58.62
N VAL A 892 -14.80 -39.25 57.66
CA VAL A 892 -16.21 -38.99 57.34
C VAL A 892 -16.94 -40.26 56.86
N THR A 893 -16.25 -41.24 56.27
CA THR A 893 -16.92 -42.49 55.82
C THR A 893 -17.37 -43.37 56.97
N TYR A 894 -16.80 -43.22 58.18
CA TYR A 894 -17.30 -43.93 59.37
C TYR A 894 -18.73 -43.55 59.74
N PHE A 895 -19.18 -42.38 59.29
CA PHE A 895 -20.55 -41.91 59.52
C PHE A 895 -21.46 -42.17 58.32
N SER A 896 -21.03 -42.95 57.31
CA SER A 896 -21.78 -43.13 56.05
C SER A 896 -23.22 -43.61 56.25
N ASP A 897 -23.46 -44.43 57.28
CA ASP A 897 -24.78 -44.94 57.67
C ASP A 897 -25.68 -43.89 58.37
N CYS A 898 -25.14 -42.72 58.75
CA CYS A 898 -25.95 -41.62 59.24
C CYS A 898 -26.64 -40.90 58.08
N GLU A 899 -27.98 -40.84 58.11
CA GLU A 899 -28.78 -40.11 57.13
C GLU A 899 -29.08 -38.66 57.54
N ASN A 900 -29.14 -38.37 58.84
CA ASN A 900 -29.51 -37.05 59.37
C ASN A 900 -28.71 -36.67 60.63
N SER A 901 -28.90 -35.43 61.09
CA SER A 901 -28.17 -34.89 62.25
C SER A 901 -28.48 -35.61 63.56
N GLU A 902 -29.68 -36.21 63.69
CA GLU A 902 -30.10 -36.94 64.89
C GLU A 902 -29.39 -38.29 64.97
N ALA A 903 -29.33 -39.04 63.87
CA ALA A 903 -28.59 -40.29 63.77
C ALA A 903 -27.10 -40.10 64.05
N PHE A 904 -26.51 -38.99 63.58
CA PHE A 904 -25.14 -38.62 63.91
C PHE A 904 -24.97 -38.33 65.40
N ALA A 905 -25.88 -37.56 66.00
CA ALA A 905 -25.83 -37.25 67.43
C ALA A 905 -25.94 -38.51 68.30
N GLN A 906 -26.81 -39.46 67.92
CA GLN A 906 -26.98 -40.73 68.62
C GLN A 906 -25.69 -41.57 68.57
N LEU A 907 -25.04 -41.73 67.41
CA LEU A 907 -23.78 -42.46 67.33
C LEU A 907 -22.67 -41.86 68.21
N ILE A 908 -22.64 -40.52 68.34
CA ILE A 908 -21.70 -39.86 69.23
C ILE A 908 -22.05 -40.12 70.70
N GLU A 909 -23.33 -40.16 71.06
CA GLU A 909 -23.77 -40.54 72.41
C GLU A 909 -23.41 -41.99 72.75
N ASP A 910 -23.60 -42.91 71.81
CA ASP A 910 -23.21 -44.32 71.98
C ASP A 910 -21.69 -44.43 72.20
N ALA A 911 -20.89 -43.67 71.45
CA ALA A 911 -19.43 -43.61 71.63
C ALA A 911 -19.01 -43.02 73.00
N VAL A 912 -19.73 -42.00 73.48
CA VAL A 912 -19.50 -41.40 74.80
C VAL A 912 -19.88 -42.37 75.92
N SER A 913 -20.98 -43.12 75.76
CA SER A 913 -21.42 -44.16 76.69
C SER A 913 -20.38 -45.29 76.77
N LEU A 914 -19.83 -45.72 75.64
CA LEU A 914 -18.77 -46.74 75.60
C LEU A 914 -17.52 -46.29 76.38
N LEU A 915 -17.17 -45.00 76.36
CA LEU A 915 -16.09 -44.46 77.18
C LEU A 915 -16.37 -44.49 78.67
N GLU A 916 -17.64 -44.29 79.05
CA GLU A 916 -18.06 -44.34 80.44
C GLU A 916 -17.96 -45.77 80.97
N GLU A 917 -18.45 -46.76 80.21
CA GLU A 917 -18.30 -48.19 80.52
C GLU A 917 -16.82 -48.58 80.68
N LEU A 918 -15.95 -48.21 79.73
CA LEU A 918 -14.51 -48.49 79.82
C LEU A 918 -13.84 -47.84 81.04
N ARG A 919 -14.35 -46.71 81.51
CA ARG A 919 -13.85 -46.05 82.71
C ARG A 919 -14.31 -46.77 83.98
N GLU A 920 -15.57 -47.18 84.03
CA GLU A 920 -16.13 -47.92 85.18
C GLU A 920 -15.48 -49.29 85.35
N GLU A 921 -15.21 -50.00 84.25
CA GLU A 921 -14.53 -51.29 84.26
C GLU A 921 -13.01 -51.17 84.52
N GLY A 922 -12.46 -49.95 84.45
CA GLY A 922 -11.03 -49.68 84.65
C GLY A 922 -10.13 -50.02 83.46
N ASP A 923 -10.73 -50.29 82.30
CA ASP A 923 -10.06 -50.71 81.06
C ASP A 923 -9.61 -49.52 80.17
N TYR A 924 -9.84 -48.30 80.62
CA TYR A 924 -9.29 -47.11 79.95
C TYR A 924 -7.75 -47.08 80.05
N PRO A 925 -7.00 -46.82 78.95
CA PRO A 925 -5.55 -46.95 78.95
C PRO A 925 -4.88 -45.99 79.95
N VAL A 926 -4.11 -46.54 80.90
CA VAL A 926 -3.46 -45.78 82.00
C VAL A 926 -2.47 -44.72 81.48
N ASN A 927 -1.87 -44.93 80.30
CA ASN A 927 -0.95 -44.00 79.64
C ASN A 927 -1.57 -43.26 78.44
N ALA A 928 -2.90 -43.07 78.42
CA ALA A 928 -3.57 -42.36 77.34
C ALA A 928 -3.12 -40.88 77.26
N GLU A 929 -3.05 -40.33 76.05
CA GLU A 929 -2.68 -38.93 75.80
C GLU A 929 -3.74 -37.92 76.30
N VAL A 930 -4.98 -38.38 76.48
CA VAL A 930 -6.12 -37.57 76.94
C VAL A 930 -6.90 -38.38 77.97
N ASP A 931 -7.37 -37.72 79.03
CA ASP A 931 -8.22 -38.40 80.02
C ASP A 931 -9.63 -38.68 79.47
N CYS A 932 -10.31 -39.68 80.05
CA CYS A 932 -11.62 -40.13 79.56
C CYS A 932 -12.65 -38.98 79.57
N SER A 933 -12.67 -38.16 80.62
CA SER A 933 -13.60 -37.02 80.75
C SER A 933 -13.42 -35.96 79.65
N THR A 934 -12.18 -35.67 79.28
CA THR A 934 -11.86 -34.67 78.25
C THR A 934 -12.27 -35.19 76.87
N LEU A 935 -12.03 -36.47 76.58
CA LEU A 935 -12.45 -37.05 75.31
C LEU A 935 -13.98 -37.15 75.20
N GLN A 936 -14.68 -37.50 76.27
CA GLN A 936 -16.14 -37.47 76.32
C GLN A 936 -16.70 -36.07 76.02
N ALA A 937 -16.09 -35.03 76.59
CA ALA A 937 -16.45 -33.64 76.33
C ALA A 937 -16.14 -33.23 74.89
N GLU A 938 -14.99 -33.63 74.34
CA GLU A 938 -14.61 -33.37 72.95
C GLU A 938 -15.58 -34.02 71.95
N LEU A 939 -15.93 -35.31 72.16
CA LEU A 939 -16.90 -36.04 71.35
C LEU A 939 -18.30 -35.43 71.46
N SER A 940 -18.78 -35.19 72.68
CA SER A 940 -20.11 -34.58 72.91
C SER A 940 -20.25 -33.24 72.21
N ALA A 941 -19.18 -32.45 72.18
CA ALA A 941 -19.20 -31.14 71.53
C ALA A 941 -19.14 -31.20 69.99
N LEU A 942 -18.94 -32.37 69.37
CA LEU A 942 -19.13 -32.53 67.93
C LEU A 942 -20.60 -32.50 67.53
N LYS A 943 -21.53 -32.81 68.45
CA LYS A 943 -22.98 -32.73 68.21
C LYS A 943 -23.45 -31.29 67.98
N GLU A 944 -22.76 -30.33 68.58
CA GLU A 944 -23.06 -28.90 68.48
C GLU A 944 -22.21 -28.22 67.37
N GLY A 945 -22.68 -27.07 66.86
CA GLY A 945 -21.84 -26.18 66.05
C GLY A 945 -21.79 -26.42 64.53
N GLY A 946 -22.68 -27.24 63.96
CA GLY A 946 -22.80 -27.38 62.50
C GLY A 946 -21.85 -28.41 61.87
N THR A 947 -21.26 -29.30 62.69
CA THR A 947 -20.43 -30.44 62.27
C THR A 947 -21.14 -31.31 61.23
N TRP A 948 -22.43 -31.58 61.41
CA TRP A 948 -23.22 -32.34 60.44
C TRP A 948 -23.27 -31.67 59.05
N ALA A 949 -23.47 -30.35 59.00
CA ALA A 949 -23.45 -29.61 57.74
C ALA A 949 -22.05 -29.61 57.08
N MET A 950 -20.98 -29.61 57.88
CA MET A 950 -19.62 -29.80 57.38
C MET A 950 -19.42 -31.21 56.84
N ILE A 951 -19.91 -32.25 57.51
CA ILE A 951 -19.87 -33.65 57.05
C ILE A 951 -20.58 -33.79 55.70
N LEU A 952 -21.78 -33.22 55.54
CA LEU A 952 -22.50 -33.21 54.26
C LEU A 952 -21.70 -32.52 53.14
N LYS A 953 -21.05 -31.38 53.44
CA LYS A 953 -20.15 -30.72 52.49
C LYS A 953 -18.96 -31.61 52.13
N LEU A 954 -18.31 -32.23 53.10
CA LEU A 954 -17.17 -33.13 52.89
C LEU A 954 -17.56 -34.37 52.05
N ARG A 955 -18.77 -34.93 52.25
CA ARG A 955 -19.30 -36.02 51.40
C ARG A 955 -19.46 -35.60 49.95
N SER A 956 -19.90 -34.36 49.70
CA SER A 956 -20.09 -33.86 48.33
C SER A 956 -18.78 -33.57 47.57
N ILE A 957 -17.63 -33.49 48.26
CA ILE A 957 -16.32 -33.24 47.64
C ILE A 957 -15.93 -34.37 46.69
N THR A 958 -16.20 -35.63 47.05
CA THR A 958 -15.82 -36.81 46.25
C THR A 958 -16.68 -37.00 45.00
N GLN A 959 -17.81 -36.28 44.89
CA GLN A 959 -18.77 -36.38 43.78
C GLN A 959 -18.68 -35.22 42.78
N LYS A 960 -17.87 -34.19 43.04
CA LYS A 960 -17.76 -33.00 42.18
C LYS A 960 -16.58 -33.11 41.21
N GLU A 961 -16.88 -33.13 39.92
CA GLU A 961 -15.87 -33.16 38.85
C GLU A 961 -15.43 -31.75 38.38
N GLU A 962 -16.25 -30.70 38.61
CA GLU A 962 -15.95 -29.34 38.15
C GLU A 962 -14.97 -28.59 39.10
N PRO A 963 -13.76 -28.20 38.64
CA PRO A 963 -12.72 -27.64 39.52
C PRO A 963 -13.09 -26.36 40.28
N LEU A 964 -13.85 -25.45 39.65
CA LEU A 964 -14.23 -24.17 40.28
C LEU A 964 -15.32 -24.37 41.33
N ALA A 965 -16.32 -25.23 41.06
CA ALA A 965 -17.36 -25.58 42.00
C ALA A 965 -16.82 -26.40 43.19
N LEU A 966 -15.75 -27.18 42.95
CA LEU A 966 -14.98 -27.85 43.99
C LEU A 966 -14.22 -26.85 44.86
N TRP A 967 -13.49 -25.90 44.25
CA TRP A 967 -12.76 -24.85 44.97
C TRP A 967 -13.66 -23.99 45.86
N GLN A 968 -14.82 -23.57 45.36
CA GLN A 968 -15.81 -22.81 46.14
C GLN A 968 -16.28 -23.60 47.37
N LEU A 969 -16.54 -24.90 47.20
CA LEU A 969 -17.00 -25.75 48.29
C LEU A 969 -15.92 -25.93 49.37
N LEU A 970 -14.65 -26.04 48.95
CA LEU A 970 -13.49 -26.07 49.85
C LEU A 970 -13.31 -24.74 50.60
N CYS A 971 -13.53 -23.61 49.92
CA CYS A 971 -13.51 -22.28 50.51
C CYS A 971 -14.60 -22.09 51.58
N ASP A 972 -15.75 -22.74 51.44
CA ASP A 972 -16.88 -22.63 52.35
C ASP A 972 -16.79 -23.52 53.61
N LEU A 973 -15.74 -24.34 53.71
CA LEU A 973 -15.44 -25.13 54.91
C LEU A 973 -14.94 -24.23 56.04
N ASP A 974 -15.32 -24.57 57.28
CA ASP A 974 -14.79 -23.89 58.45
C ASP A 974 -13.58 -24.65 58.99
N GLY A 975 -12.38 -24.08 58.81
CA GLY A 975 -11.14 -24.76 59.18
C GLY A 975 -10.97 -25.05 60.67
N LYS A 976 -11.47 -24.18 61.55
CA LYS A 976 -11.47 -24.41 63.00
C LYS A 976 -12.32 -25.62 63.35
N LEU A 977 -13.50 -25.74 62.73
CA LEU A 977 -14.40 -26.87 62.95
C LEU A 977 -13.82 -28.16 62.35
N LEU A 978 -13.27 -28.09 61.14
CA LEU A 978 -12.64 -29.23 60.46
C LEU A 978 -11.48 -29.81 61.27
N LYS A 979 -10.62 -28.94 61.79
CA LYS A 979 -9.48 -29.34 62.62
C LYS A 979 -9.95 -30.00 63.92
N ARG A 980 -10.92 -29.39 64.62
CA ARG A 980 -11.50 -29.95 65.85
C ARG A 980 -12.07 -31.35 65.60
N PHE A 981 -12.86 -31.52 64.55
CA PHE A 981 -13.45 -32.80 64.17
C PHE A 981 -12.38 -33.87 63.92
N THR A 982 -11.36 -33.54 63.11
CA THR A 982 -10.27 -34.47 62.77
C THR A 982 -9.46 -34.86 64.01
N ASP A 983 -9.06 -33.89 64.82
CA ASP A 983 -8.23 -34.13 66.02
C ASP A 983 -8.98 -35.02 67.04
N THR A 984 -10.27 -34.77 67.26
CA THR A 984 -11.09 -35.57 68.18
C THR A 984 -11.25 -37.02 67.70
N LEU A 985 -11.51 -37.24 66.40
CA LEU A 985 -11.68 -38.60 65.86
C LEU A 985 -10.38 -39.41 65.84
N GLN A 986 -9.24 -38.77 65.55
CA GLN A 986 -7.95 -39.45 65.58
C GLN A 986 -7.57 -39.90 67.00
N ARG A 987 -7.85 -39.08 68.00
CA ARG A 987 -7.66 -39.44 69.43
C ARG A 987 -8.58 -40.58 69.82
N TRP A 988 -9.86 -40.51 69.46
CA TRP A 988 -10.83 -41.58 69.67
C TRP A 988 -10.34 -42.91 69.08
N GLN A 989 -9.97 -42.93 67.80
CA GLN A 989 -9.47 -44.14 67.13
C GLN A 989 -8.21 -44.71 67.79
N LYS A 990 -7.28 -43.85 68.20
CA LYS A 990 -6.04 -44.28 68.87
C LYS A 990 -6.35 -44.97 70.20
N ILE A 991 -7.29 -44.43 70.96
CA ILE A 991 -7.72 -45.01 72.24
C ILE A 991 -8.46 -46.33 72.00
N CYS A 992 -9.44 -46.38 71.10
CA CYS A 992 -10.14 -47.62 70.75
C CYS A 992 -9.16 -48.73 70.33
N LYS A 993 -8.13 -48.40 69.54
CA LYS A 993 -7.11 -49.37 69.10
C LYS A 993 -6.25 -49.88 70.27
N GLN A 994 -5.85 -49.00 71.19
CA GLN A 994 -5.08 -49.37 72.37
C GLN A 994 -5.91 -50.24 73.32
N THR A 995 -7.14 -49.82 73.63
CA THR A 995 -8.06 -50.56 74.49
C THR A 995 -8.40 -51.92 73.90
N PHE A 996 -8.72 -51.98 72.61
CA PHE A 996 -8.99 -53.25 71.93
C PHE A 996 -7.79 -54.19 72.00
N SER A 997 -6.57 -53.69 71.77
CA SER A 997 -5.35 -54.51 71.89
C SER A 997 -5.10 -54.98 73.33
N ALA A 998 -5.38 -54.15 74.33
CA ALA A 998 -5.20 -54.49 75.74
C ALA A 998 -6.22 -55.54 76.21
N ILE A 999 -7.50 -55.36 75.88
CA ILE A 999 -8.57 -56.32 76.18
C ILE A 999 -8.31 -57.64 75.46
N THR A 1000 -7.87 -57.60 74.20
CA THR A 1000 -7.53 -58.83 73.44
C THR A 1000 -6.34 -59.57 74.08
N GLY A 1001 -5.30 -58.84 74.51
CA GLY A 1001 -4.17 -59.41 75.23
C GLY A 1001 -4.57 -60.00 76.58
N TYR A 1002 -5.39 -59.29 77.37
CA TYR A 1002 -5.93 -59.78 78.64
C TYR A 1002 -6.75 -61.06 78.47
N ASN A 1003 -7.63 -61.10 77.45
CA ASN A 1003 -8.42 -62.27 77.11
C ASN A 1003 -7.55 -63.45 76.66
N GLN A 1004 -6.41 -63.22 76.00
CA GLN A 1004 -5.47 -64.28 75.64
C GLN A 1004 -4.71 -64.81 76.86
N ASP A 1005 -4.20 -63.94 77.74
CA ASP A 1005 -3.37 -64.31 78.90
C ASP A 1005 -4.15 -64.99 80.04
N LYS A 1006 -5.42 -64.60 80.24
CA LYS A 1006 -6.29 -65.17 81.29
C LYS A 1006 -7.05 -66.42 80.87
N GLY A 1007 -6.74 -66.97 79.69
CA GLY A 1007 -7.38 -68.18 79.17
C GLY A 1007 -8.82 -67.95 78.70
N GLY A 1008 -9.13 -66.76 78.16
CA GLY A 1008 -10.42 -66.44 77.56
C GLY A 1008 -10.84 -67.42 76.46
N HIS A 1009 -9.89 -68.04 75.76
CA HIS A 1009 -10.17 -69.17 74.87
C HIS A 1009 -10.79 -70.38 75.58
N ARG A 1010 -10.33 -70.72 76.79
CA ARG A 1010 -10.92 -71.80 77.60
C ARG A 1010 -12.29 -71.44 78.14
N ILE A 1011 -12.50 -70.17 78.50
CA ILE A 1011 -13.82 -69.68 78.94
C ILE A 1011 -14.81 -69.72 77.77
N SER A 1012 -14.39 -69.27 76.58
CA SER A 1012 -15.16 -69.36 75.34
C SER A 1012 -15.51 -70.81 74.99
N GLU A 1013 -14.57 -71.76 75.09
CA GLU A 1013 -14.83 -73.19 74.86
C GLU A 1013 -15.86 -73.75 75.87
N CYS A 1014 -15.71 -73.42 77.16
CA CYS A 1014 -16.69 -73.81 78.19
C CYS A 1014 -18.07 -73.19 77.93
N ARG A 1015 -18.13 -71.93 77.48
CA ARG A 1015 -19.39 -71.24 77.18
C ARG A 1015 -20.11 -71.89 76.01
N VAL A 1016 -19.39 -72.20 74.93
CA VAL A 1016 -19.94 -72.93 73.78
C VAL A 1016 -20.42 -74.33 74.20
N GLN A 1017 -19.72 -75.02 75.10
CA GLN A 1017 -20.20 -76.28 75.67
C GLN A 1017 -21.48 -76.11 76.49
N ILE A 1018 -21.58 -75.07 77.32
CA ILE A 1018 -22.78 -74.78 78.13
C ILE A 1018 -23.96 -74.38 77.24
N ASP A 1019 -23.77 -73.47 76.29
CA ASP A 1019 -24.82 -73.00 75.38
C ASP A 1019 -25.36 -74.15 74.53
N ARG A 1020 -24.49 -75.09 74.12
CA ARG A 1020 -24.91 -76.32 73.46
C ARG A 1020 -25.81 -77.18 74.34
N VAL A 1021 -25.45 -77.38 75.61
CA VAL A 1021 -26.28 -78.14 76.58
C VAL A 1021 -27.61 -77.43 76.86
N LEU A 1022 -27.62 -76.10 76.96
CA LEU A 1022 -28.84 -75.31 77.17
C LEU A 1022 -29.78 -75.38 75.96
N MET A 1023 -29.24 -75.35 74.73
CA MET A 1023 -30.04 -75.55 73.52
C MET A 1023 -30.64 -76.95 73.45
N GLU A 1024 -29.86 -77.98 73.80
CA GLU A 1024 -30.35 -79.37 73.89
C GLU A 1024 -31.50 -79.48 74.92
N MET A 1025 -31.36 -78.90 76.12
CA MET A 1025 -32.44 -78.87 77.13
C MET A 1025 -33.67 -78.05 76.70
N MET A 1026 -33.48 -76.94 75.97
CA MET A 1026 -34.60 -76.15 75.43
C MET A 1026 -35.39 -76.95 74.39
N GLN A 1027 -34.72 -77.69 73.52
CA GLN A 1027 -35.38 -78.62 72.58
C GLN A 1027 -36.15 -79.71 73.32
N ASP A 1028 -35.55 -80.34 74.33
CA ASP A 1028 -36.21 -81.39 75.12
C ASP A 1028 -37.47 -80.88 75.87
N LEU A 1029 -37.40 -79.68 76.46
CA LEU A 1029 -38.54 -79.04 77.12
C LEU A 1029 -39.66 -78.67 76.13
N GLN A 1030 -39.30 -78.25 74.92
CA GLN A 1030 -40.27 -77.88 73.89
C GLN A 1030 -41.01 -79.11 73.36
N ILE A 1031 -40.32 -80.24 73.18
CA ILE A 1031 -40.93 -81.53 72.82
C ILE A 1031 -41.88 -82.02 73.93
N LEU A 1032 -41.50 -81.91 75.20
CA LEU A 1032 -42.36 -82.29 76.33
C LEU A 1032 -43.63 -81.42 76.43
N LYS A 1033 -43.51 -80.13 76.12
CA LYS A 1033 -44.65 -79.20 76.13
C LYS A 1033 -45.63 -79.46 74.99
N GLU A 1034 -45.13 -79.88 73.82
CA GLU A 1034 -45.96 -80.30 72.69
C GLU A 1034 -46.70 -81.62 72.96
N ASN A 1035 -46.12 -82.54 73.73
CA ASN A 1035 -46.75 -83.83 74.06
C ASN A 1035 -47.80 -83.78 75.19
N ALA A 1036 -47.82 -82.73 76.03
CA ALA A 1036 -48.66 -82.66 77.24
C ALA A 1036 -49.97 -81.87 77.08
N GLY A 1037 -50.20 -81.20 75.94
CA GLY A 1037 -51.29 -80.23 75.74
C GLY A 1037 -52.50 -80.69 74.94
N GLY A 1038 -52.59 -81.96 74.50
CA GLY A 1038 -53.69 -82.39 73.64
C GLY A 1038 -53.86 -83.91 73.54
N SER A 1039 -54.41 -84.53 74.57
CA SER A 1039 -55.13 -85.81 74.46
C SER A 1039 -56.64 -85.59 74.66
N ASP A 1040 -57.20 -84.59 73.98
CA ASP A 1040 -58.64 -84.45 73.78
C ASP A 1040 -58.99 -85.04 72.41
N GLU A 1041 -59.57 -86.24 72.42
CA GLU A 1041 -59.90 -87.04 71.25
C GLU A 1041 -61.12 -86.49 70.49
N HIS A 1042 -60.92 -86.25 69.18
CA HIS A 1042 -61.91 -86.28 68.10
C HIS A 1042 -63.17 -85.38 68.14
N ALA A 1043 -63.02 -84.13 67.70
CA ALA A 1043 -63.93 -83.41 66.78
C ALA A 1043 -63.25 -82.18 66.19
#